data_AF-A0A2M4CSW1-F1
#
_entry.id   AF-A0A2M4CSW1-F1
#
_cell.length_a   1.000
_cell.length_b   1.000
_cell.length_c   1.000
_cell.angle_alpha   90.00
_cell.angle_beta   90.00
_cell.angle_gamma   90.00
#
_symmetry.space_group_name_H-M   'P 1'
#
loop_
_entity.id
_entity.type
_entity.pdbx_description
1 polymer ?
#
loop_
_entity_poly.entity_id
_entity_poly.type
_entity_poly.pdbx_seq_one_letter_code
_entity_poly.pdbx_strand_id
1 'polypeptide(L)'
;MDRHSTNSVTPVARQPSLDDMNLDQFLKISNYEDTVKQLDIYYGIVKRQLLQFQSPITGLFPVLSTDREVGSIRDSVYCAAAIWSLYQAYRRIDDDRGKSYELGQSAVKCMRGILECWIKQAHRVEKFKSRQCAVNALHCKFHLDTGEEIYSDENFNHLQIDVVSIYLIFLVQMITSGLQIIYTQDEVAFVQNLVYYVERAYRTPDFGMWERGSKYNDGTPEIHASSIGMAKSALEAINGCNLFGEKGASWSVVYVDIDAHNRNRSIFETMLPRESSSKGVDASLLPTLSFPAFASHEDRLVEKSKLNVVKRLKGKKGFKRFSRDGYLSRLEDKTRRYYHKGEIKDFEGYECEWPMFYTYMIIDGVFRNNLEQIEEYQMELRKCMHSDTNGDPVVSMCYAPDGDGMYTRSSSQSLFLWGQSVFIIAQLLTAGLLHINELDPIRRYLPSYNRPRKGGRYSAFQGTATDLVVQIVLIAESMRLQAMMATYGIQTQTPHEVEPVQIWSSTQLINVYQQLGVNDKIGLTGRPPRPVGSLGTSKVYRICGMTVLCYPLIFEVSDFYLYRDMALLIDDIKTELQFVGKYWRLSGRPTVCLLIREEHMRDPQFKEMIDLLAMLKKGYCDDMKVRIGRLQNLISSSCIEHLDFMSTSDLPDVGDTAFAQIHHDYIGYQSLTDVPRAQSYREKKIIASEYTTRSTPDILEALRNTESIFLQCQLLGIILHREGSHYELAGESVHTKLTDLYYRAGSLRYWRAVRYCSSLLRHIVDSISPFITTLLVNGKQITVGVIGQRETIFDKPMTPSEIQNVMYSTVQPYDVIHAVLQQEVVLYCGRLIATNPDIFKGILKIRVGWVLEAMRLYLTMKGDEGADIENLSPFQIRQLLQRVLTVSQWANEDHFSTLQRRQLEGCLCRVPNSFYNLVWDVLERTPHGITVQGHNLPAMPTLTNKSRSELSFSLLVEEMLHKIEQPERRQIAVELLCIVATILSRNPELRFQQVLDLDLLLEDSFAMYCKDHNLAPTKEITPLFSLSYSQTTGYLARAAVNSVLQRCALTTDDFADDVEDHCRLQ
;
A
#
# COMPACT_ATOMS: atom_id res chain seq x y z
N MET A 1 -8.50 53.92 41.07
CA MET A 1 -7.46 54.87 40.61
C MET A 1 -6.95 54.27 39.30
N ASP A 2 -7.26 54.75 38.10
CA ASP A 2 -7.78 56.04 37.66
C ASP A 2 -8.75 55.90 36.47
N ARG A 3 -9.53 56.97 36.28
CA ARG A 3 -10.66 57.14 35.38
C ARG A 3 -10.22 57.38 33.93
N HIS A 4 -11.02 56.91 32.96
CA HIS A 4 -11.60 57.81 31.95
C HIS A 4 -12.88 57.21 31.34
N SER A 5 -13.93 58.02 31.39
CA SER A 5 -15.27 57.89 30.83
C SER A 5 -15.32 58.26 29.35
N THR A 6 -16.16 57.60 28.54
CA THR A 6 -16.91 58.26 27.44
C THR A 6 -18.11 57.43 26.96
N ASN A 7 -19.30 58.00 27.22
CA ASN A 7 -20.57 58.04 26.49
C ASN A 7 -20.96 56.96 25.48
N SER A 8 -22.09 56.33 25.82
CA SER A 8 -23.05 55.67 24.95
C SER A 8 -23.65 56.60 23.88
N VAL A 9 -23.50 56.24 22.61
CA VAL A 9 -24.39 56.69 21.52
C VAL A 9 -24.79 55.46 20.72
N THR A 10 -26.08 55.14 20.75
CA THR A 10 -26.72 54.14 19.88
C THR A 10 -26.66 54.62 18.43
N PRO A 11 -26.24 53.79 17.45
CA PRO A 11 -26.40 54.14 16.06
C PRO A 11 -27.87 53.94 15.67
N VAL A 12 -28.56 55.04 15.39
CA VAL A 12 -29.84 55.01 14.69
C VAL A 12 -29.58 54.39 13.31
N ALA A 13 -30.22 53.25 13.05
CA ALA A 13 -30.19 52.60 11.74
C ALA A 13 -30.69 53.60 10.68
N ARG A 14 -29.80 54.07 9.81
CA ARG A 14 -30.20 54.75 8.58
C ARG A 14 -30.93 53.73 7.71
N GLN A 15 -32.21 53.95 7.46
CA GLN A 15 -32.88 53.30 6.34
C GLN A 15 -32.11 53.68 5.06
N PRO A 16 -31.77 52.73 4.18
CA PRO A 16 -31.10 53.06 2.92
C PRO A 16 -32.03 53.97 2.12
N SER A 17 -31.48 55.07 1.61
CA SER A 17 -32.23 55.94 0.72
C SER A 17 -32.59 55.17 -0.56
N LEU A 18 -33.70 55.52 -1.21
CA LEU A 18 -34.09 54.93 -2.50
C LEU A 18 -33.00 55.09 -3.58
N ASP A 19 -32.06 56.03 -3.41
CA ASP A 19 -30.91 56.22 -4.28
C ASP A 19 -29.73 55.26 -3.96
N ASP A 20 -29.52 54.86 -2.69
CA ASP A 20 -28.52 53.86 -2.32
C ASP A 20 -28.91 52.44 -2.76
N MET A 21 -30.22 52.12 -2.72
CA MET A 21 -30.72 50.84 -3.24
C MET A 21 -30.56 50.77 -4.77
N ASN A 22 -30.72 51.90 -5.47
CA ASN A 22 -30.47 51.96 -6.91
C ASN A 22 -28.98 51.82 -7.22
N LEU A 23 -28.06 52.43 -6.45
CA LEU A 23 -26.62 52.30 -6.69
C LEU A 23 -26.09 50.88 -6.43
N ASP A 24 -26.52 50.21 -5.36
CA ASP A 24 -26.17 48.81 -5.08
C ASP A 24 -26.78 47.82 -6.09
N GLN A 25 -27.99 48.13 -6.58
CA GLN A 25 -28.63 47.36 -7.64
C GLN A 25 -27.95 47.60 -8.99
N PHE A 26 -27.52 48.83 -9.30
CA PHE A 26 -26.69 49.16 -10.46
C PHE A 26 -25.28 48.56 -10.38
N LEU A 27 -24.64 48.50 -9.20
CA LEU A 27 -23.35 47.85 -8.98
C LEU A 27 -23.46 46.32 -9.07
N LYS A 28 -24.56 45.73 -8.59
CA LYS A 28 -24.88 44.31 -8.80
C LYS A 28 -25.22 43.99 -10.25
N ILE A 29 -25.94 44.87 -10.95
CA ILE A 29 -26.27 44.72 -12.38
C ILE A 29 -25.03 44.93 -13.25
N SER A 30 -24.15 45.89 -12.94
CA SER A 30 -22.89 46.10 -13.66
C SER A 30 -21.94 44.94 -13.44
N ASN A 31 -21.83 44.42 -12.21
CA ASN A 31 -21.05 43.23 -11.91
C ASN A 31 -21.64 41.97 -12.56
N TYR A 32 -22.98 41.88 -12.66
CA TYR A 32 -23.67 40.80 -13.34
C TYR A 32 -23.42 40.81 -14.86
N GLU A 33 -23.60 41.94 -15.53
CA GLU A 33 -23.34 42.06 -16.96
C GLU A 33 -21.86 41.78 -17.30
N ASP A 34 -20.93 42.25 -16.48
CA ASP A 34 -19.50 41.99 -16.69
C ASP A 34 -19.14 40.53 -16.41
N THR A 35 -19.75 39.90 -15.40
CA THR A 35 -19.60 38.45 -15.16
C THR A 35 -20.13 37.63 -16.34
N VAL A 36 -21.31 37.98 -16.88
CA VAL A 36 -21.89 37.33 -18.06
C VAL A 36 -20.99 37.50 -19.28
N LYS A 37 -20.47 38.71 -19.54
CA LYS A 37 -19.52 38.95 -20.63
C LYS A 37 -18.26 38.09 -20.50
N GLN A 38 -17.68 37.99 -19.30
CA GLN A 38 -16.50 37.17 -19.05
C GLN A 38 -16.78 35.68 -19.27
N LEU A 39 -17.91 35.17 -18.77
CA LEU A 39 -18.30 33.79 -19.01
C LEU A 39 -18.55 33.50 -20.49
N ASP A 40 -19.11 34.46 -21.24
CA ASP A 40 -19.34 34.34 -22.68
C ASP A 40 -18.03 34.24 -23.47
N ILE A 41 -16.96 34.88 -23.01
CA ILE A 41 -15.61 34.69 -23.56
C ILE A 41 -15.17 33.23 -23.34
N TYR A 42 -15.25 32.73 -22.11
CA TYR A 42 -14.88 31.34 -21.81
C TYR A 42 -15.78 30.31 -22.52
N TYR A 43 -17.05 30.61 -22.72
CA TYR A 43 -17.96 29.80 -23.51
C TYR A 43 -17.53 29.72 -24.98
N GLY A 44 -17.15 30.86 -25.56
CA GLY A 44 -16.54 30.90 -26.88
C GLY A 44 -15.27 30.05 -26.97
N ILE A 45 -14.38 30.18 -25.98
CA ILE A 45 -13.15 29.38 -25.88
C ILE A 45 -13.47 27.89 -25.79
N VAL A 46 -14.35 27.46 -24.87
CA VAL A 46 -14.74 26.05 -24.70
C VAL A 46 -15.39 25.49 -25.97
N LYS A 47 -16.23 26.26 -26.65
CA LYS A 47 -16.82 25.88 -27.93
C LYS A 47 -15.77 25.63 -29.01
N ARG A 48 -14.83 26.57 -29.18
CA ARG A 48 -13.79 26.52 -30.21
C ARG A 48 -12.63 25.58 -29.87
N GLN A 49 -12.31 25.35 -28.61
CA GLN A 49 -11.10 24.60 -28.24
C GLN A 49 -11.39 23.21 -27.68
N LEU A 50 -12.60 22.96 -27.16
CA LEU A 50 -12.99 21.65 -26.63
C LEU A 50 -14.18 21.06 -27.40
N LEU A 51 -15.37 21.66 -27.33
CA LEU A 51 -16.62 21.05 -27.80
C LEU A 51 -16.60 20.69 -29.29
N GLN A 52 -15.90 21.44 -30.14
CA GLN A 52 -15.78 21.08 -31.56
C GLN A 52 -15.06 19.75 -31.82
N PHE A 53 -14.29 19.25 -30.85
CA PHE A 53 -13.56 17.98 -30.91
C PHE A 53 -14.26 16.86 -30.14
N GLN A 54 -15.42 17.12 -29.56
CA GLN A 54 -16.24 16.09 -28.92
C GLN A 54 -16.88 15.19 -29.99
N SER A 55 -16.75 13.87 -29.87
CA SER A 55 -17.46 12.97 -30.78
C SER A 55 -18.98 13.18 -30.68
N PRO A 56 -19.69 13.33 -31.81
CA PRO A 56 -21.14 13.45 -31.82
C PRO A 56 -21.84 12.14 -31.51
N ILE A 57 -21.15 11.00 -31.50
CA ILE A 57 -21.73 9.69 -31.19
C ILE A 57 -21.41 9.33 -29.73
N THR A 58 -20.13 9.12 -29.44
CA THR A 58 -19.70 8.64 -28.12
C THR A 58 -19.57 9.76 -27.10
N GLY A 59 -19.35 11.01 -27.51
CA GLY A 59 -19.00 12.09 -26.59
C GLY A 59 -17.54 12.08 -26.10
N LEU A 60 -16.72 11.14 -26.57
CA LEU A 60 -15.29 11.05 -26.24
C LEU A 60 -14.48 12.17 -26.91
N PHE A 61 -13.27 12.39 -26.39
CA PHE A 61 -12.29 13.35 -26.88
C PHE A 61 -10.95 12.65 -27.18
N PRO A 62 -10.20 13.10 -28.20
CA PRO A 62 -8.83 12.65 -28.45
C PRO A 62 -7.82 13.27 -27.48
N VAL A 63 -6.56 12.80 -27.52
CA VAL A 63 -5.45 13.44 -26.78
C VAL A 63 -5.07 14.79 -27.43
N LEU A 64 -4.92 14.77 -28.75
CA LEU A 64 -4.60 15.93 -29.58
C LEU A 64 -5.79 16.24 -30.47
N SER A 65 -6.10 17.52 -30.67
CA SER A 65 -7.23 17.96 -31.50
C SER A 65 -7.15 17.55 -32.98
N THR A 66 -5.98 17.12 -33.44
CA THR A 66 -5.77 16.63 -34.81
C THR A 66 -6.10 15.15 -34.99
N ASP A 67 -6.25 14.39 -33.90
CA ASP A 67 -6.63 12.97 -33.97
C ASP A 67 -8.15 12.85 -34.15
N ARG A 68 -8.55 12.07 -35.15
CA ARG A 68 -9.95 11.86 -35.53
C ARG A 68 -10.41 10.43 -35.31
N GLU A 69 -9.51 9.54 -34.91
CA GLU A 69 -9.80 8.11 -34.84
C GLU A 69 -9.76 7.61 -33.39
N VAL A 70 -8.84 8.12 -32.56
CA VAL A 70 -8.62 7.57 -31.22
C VAL A 70 -9.17 8.51 -30.14
N GLY A 71 -10.17 8.03 -29.40
CA GLY A 71 -10.63 8.63 -28.16
C GLY A 71 -9.80 8.17 -26.96
N SER A 72 -9.51 9.08 -26.04
CA SER A 72 -8.76 8.80 -24.80
C SER A 72 -9.63 9.06 -23.59
N ILE A 73 -9.78 8.07 -22.71
CA ILE A 73 -10.67 8.18 -21.55
C ILE A 73 -10.19 9.26 -20.57
N ARG A 74 -8.88 9.33 -20.26
CA ARG A 74 -8.34 10.35 -19.34
C ARG A 74 -8.62 11.77 -19.85
N ASP A 75 -8.23 12.03 -21.09
CA ASP A 75 -8.40 13.35 -21.72
C ASP A 75 -9.89 13.70 -21.81
N SER A 76 -10.74 12.73 -22.12
CA SER A 76 -12.20 12.88 -22.12
C SER A 76 -12.76 13.30 -20.76
N VAL A 77 -12.29 12.70 -19.66
CA VAL A 77 -12.69 13.07 -18.30
C VAL A 77 -12.26 14.51 -17.97
N TYR A 78 -11.04 14.92 -18.32
CA TYR A 78 -10.59 16.31 -18.10
C TYR A 78 -11.35 17.32 -18.97
N CYS A 79 -11.65 16.99 -20.23
CA CYS A 79 -12.49 17.82 -21.10
C CYS A 79 -13.89 17.99 -20.51
N ALA A 80 -14.50 16.88 -20.07
CA ALA A 80 -15.80 16.92 -19.38
C ALA A 80 -15.73 17.74 -18.08
N ALA A 81 -14.64 17.65 -17.32
CA ALA A 81 -14.43 18.44 -16.11
C ALA A 81 -14.33 19.95 -16.40
N ALA A 82 -13.65 20.36 -17.47
CA ALA A 82 -13.57 21.77 -17.87
C ALA A 82 -14.92 22.32 -18.35
N ILE A 83 -15.62 21.56 -19.18
CA ILE A 83 -16.98 21.90 -19.65
C ILE A 83 -17.95 21.99 -18.47
N TRP A 84 -17.90 21.02 -17.54
CA TRP A 84 -18.68 21.01 -16.31
C TRP A 84 -18.34 22.18 -15.37
N SER A 85 -17.07 22.57 -15.31
CA SER A 85 -16.63 23.73 -14.50
C SER A 85 -17.25 25.03 -15.02
N LEU A 86 -17.32 25.20 -16.35
CA LEU A 86 -18.01 26.35 -16.95
C LEU A 86 -19.53 26.26 -16.76
N TYR A 87 -20.12 25.06 -16.85
CA TYR A 87 -21.53 24.83 -16.50
C TYR A 87 -21.85 25.29 -15.07
N GLN A 88 -21.02 24.93 -14.10
CA GLN A 88 -21.18 25.34 -12.70
C GLN A 88 -21.10 26.85 -12.54
N ALA A 89 -20.21 27.51 -13.27
CA ALA A 89 -20.10 28.97 -13.26
C ALA A 89 -21.35 29.65 -13.85
N TYR A 90 -21.90 29.15 -14.96
CA TYR A 90 -23.16 29.65 -15.54
C TYR A 90 -24.38 29.38 -14.65
N ARG A 91 -24.40 28.28 -13.90
CA ARG A 91 -25.54 27.93 -13.04
C ARG A 91 -25.80 28.95 -11.91
N ARG A 92 -24.83 29.81 -11.61
CA ARG A 92 -24.99 30.93 -10.66
C ARG A 92 -25.85 32.07 -11.21
N ILE A 93 -26.08 32.08 -12.52
CA ILE A 93 -26.70 33.16 -13.26
C ILE A 93 -28.13 32.73 -13.60
N ASP A 94 -29.09 33.64 -13.37
CA ASP A 94 -30.51 33.33 -13.56
C ASP A 94 -30.91 33.19 -15.03
N ASP A 95 -30.34 34.00 -15.94
CA ASP A 95 -30.57 33.91 -17.39
C ASP A 95 -29.26 33.68 -18.16
N ASP A 96 -28.94 32.41 -18.39
CA ASP A 96 -27.79 31.97 -19.18
C ASP A 96 -28.13 31.69 -20.66
N ARG A 97 -29.37 31.95 -21.08
CA ARG A 97 -29.88 31.67 -22.44
C ARG A 97 -29.72 30.22 -22.90
N GLY A 98 -29.78 29.27 -21.97
CA GLY A 98 -29.67 27.83 -22.22
C GLY A 98 -28.25 27.28 -22.30
N LYS A 99 -27.22 28.12 -22.05
CA LYS A 99 -25.81 27.71 -22.14
C LYS A 99 -25.44 26.66 -21.08
N SER A 100 -25.93 26.78 -19.84
CA SER A 100 -25.66 25.75 -18.83
C SER A 100 -26.25 24.41 -19.24
N TYR A 101 -27.46 24.39 -19.79
CA TYR A 101 -28.08 23.15 -20.24
C TYR A 101 -27.23 22.45 -21.31
N GLU A 102 -26.74 23.20 -22.30
CA GLU A 102 -25.88 22.65 -23.34
C GLU A 102 -24.56 22.07 -22.79
N LEU A 103 -23.86 22.85 -21.97
CA LEU A 103 -22.59 22.42 -21.35
C LEU A 103 -22.80 21.19 -20.46
N GLY A 104 -23.87 21.18 -19.66
CA GLY A 104 -24.24 20.07 -18.80
C GLY A 104 -24.51 18.79 -19.60
N GLN A 105 -25.30 18.89 -20.68
CA GLN A 105 -25.57 17.74 -21.57
C GLN A 105 -24.32 17.23 -22.28
N SER A 106 -23.41 18.13 -22.68
CA SER A 106 -22.12 17.72 -23.27
C SER A 106 -21.25 16.93 -22.27
N ALA A 107 -21.16 17.41 -21.02
CA ALA A 107 -20.43 16.69 -19.96
C ALA A 107 -21.07 15.32 -19.65
N VAL A 108 -22.41 15.27 -19.53
CA VAL A 108 -23.16 14.02 -19.35
C VAL A 108 -22.89 13.05 -20.50
N LYS A 109 -22.95 13.51 -21.75
CA LYS A 109 -22.70 12.68 -22.93
C LYS A 109 -21.31 12.05 -22.90
N CYS A 110 -20.27 12.83 -22.59
CA CYS A 110 -18.91 12.31 -22.47
C CYS A 110 -18.80 11.21 -21.42
N MET A 111 -19.28 11.47 -20.19
CA MET A 111 -19.20 10.51 -19.09
C MET A 111 -20.01 9.24 -19.37
N ARG A 112 -21.17 9.37 -20.02
CA ARG A 112 -21.97 8.22 -20.46
C ARG A 112 -21.30 7.43 -21.58
N GLY A 113 -20.67 8.09 -22.54
CA GLY A 113 -19.89 7.42 -23.58
C GLY A 113 -18.77 6.54 -23.04
N ILE A 114 -18.04 7.05 -22.04
CA ILE A 114 -17.02 6.28 -21.31
C ILE A 114 -17.65 5.04 -20.67
N LEU A 115 -18.78 5.21 -19.98
CA LEU A 115 -19.50 4.12 -19.33
C LEU A 115 -19.97 3.07 -20.34
N GLU A 116 -20.52 3.48 -21.47
CA GLU A 116 -20.98 2.60 -22.54
C GLU A 116 -19.83 1.78 -23.15
N CYS A 117 -18.68 2.41 -23.40
CA CYS A 117 -17.47 1.71 -23.85
C CYS A 117 -17.02 0.64 -22.84
N TRP A 118 -17.03 0.96 -21.54
CA TRP A 118 -16.61 0.03 -20.49
C TRP A 118 -17.63 -1.07 -20.18
N ILE A 119 -18.94 -0.81 -20.29
CA ILE A 119 -19.96 -1.84 -20.11
C ILE A 119 -19.83 -2.95 -21.17
N LYS A 120 -19.47 -2.61 -22.43
CA LYS A 120 -19.12 -3.60 -23.46
C LYS A 120 -17.97 -4.53 -23.02
N GLN A 121 -17.11 -4.05 -22.11
CA GLN A 121 -15.98 -4.77 -21.54
C GLN A 121 -16.26 -5.41 -20.16
N ALA A 122 -17.51 -5.57 -19.73
CA ALA A 122 -17.86 -6.12 -18.41
C ALA A 122 -17.19 -7.48 -18.10
N HIS A 123 -17.05 -8.34 -19.11
CA HIS A 123 -16.36 -9.63 -18.98
C HIS A 123 -14.87 -9.50 -18.58
N ARG A 124 -14.20 -8.39 -18.95
CA ARG A 124 -12.82 -8.08 -18.51
C ARG A 124 -12.80 -7.73 -17.04
N VAL A 125 -13.72 -6.89 -16.58
CA VAL A 125 -13.87 -6.51 -15.16
C VAL A 125 -14.09 -7.75 -14.30
N GLU A 126 -14.94 -8.68 -14.74
CA GLU A 126 -15.17 -9.96 -14.08
C GLU A 126 -13.87 -10.77 -13.90
N LYS A 127 -13.09 -10.95 -14.98
CA LYS A 127 -11.80 -11.63 -14.93
C LYS A 127 -10.76 -10.89 -14.09
N PHE A 128 -10.78 -9.55 -14.09
CA PHE A 128 -9.85 -8.73 -13.33
C PHE A 128 -10.03 -8.86 -11.82
N LYS A 129 -11.28 -9.07 -11.35
CA LYS A 129 -11.59 -9.28 -9.93
C LYS A 129 -10.84 -10.49 -9.32
N SER A 130 -10.62 -11.54 -10.11
CA SER A 130 -9.85 -12.72 -9.69
C SER A 130 -8.36 -12.57 -10.02
N ARG A 131 -8.01 -12.14 -11.23
CA ARG A 131 -6.62 -12.01 -11.70
C ARG A 131 -6.34 -10.60 -12.22
N GLN A 132 -5.72 -9.78 -11.37
CA GLN A 132 -5.32 -8.41 -11.68
C GLN A 132 -4.07 -8.41 -12.60
N CYS A 133 -4.27 -8.38 -13.92
CA CYS A 133 -3.20 -8.31 -14.90
C CYS A 133 -3.60 -7.50 -16.13
N ALA A 134 -2.61 -7.12 -16.95
CA ALA A 134 -2.82 -6.25 -18.11
C ALA A 134 -3.82 -6.82 -19.14
N VAL A 135 -3.81 -8.14 -19.34
CA VAL A 135 -4.72 -8.83 -20.30
C VAL A 135 -6.19 -8.71 -19.89
N ASN A 136 -6.48 -8.58 -18.61
CA ASN A 136 -7.85 -8.46 -18.10
C ASN A 136 -8.24 -7.00 -17.81
N ALA A 137 -7.37 -6.04 -18.11
CA ALA A 137 -7.60 -4.64 -17.76
C ALA A 137 -8.65 -3.98 -18.67
N LEU A 138 -9.38 -2.99 -18.14
CA LEU A 138 -10.22 -2.14 -18.97
C LEU A 138 -9.38 -1.33 -19.96
N HIS A 139 -9.87 -1.17 -21.18
CA HIS A 139 -9.22 -0.32 -22.16
C HIS A 139 -9.38 1.16 -21.81
N CYS A 140 -8.35 1.94 -22.12
CA CYS A 140 -8.29 3.38 -21.89
C CYS A 140 -8.31 4.21 -23.19
N LYS A 141 -8.28 3.54 -24.34
CA LYS A 141 -8.35 4.13 -25.68
C LYS A 141 -9.39 3.35 -26.48
N PHE A 142 -10.26 4.08 -27.18
CA PHE A 142 -11.34 3.51 -27.99
C PHE A 142 -11.41 4.25 -29.32
N HIS A 143 -12.08 3.66 -30.31
CA HIS A 143 -12.39 4.39 -31.52
C HIS A 143 -13.36 5.54 -31.21
N LEU A 144 -13.01 6.76 -31.63
CA LEU A 144 -13.65 8.01 -31.25
C LEU A 144 -15.15 8.00 -31.60
N ASP A 145 -15.52 7.52 -32.78
CA ASP A 145 -16.91 7.55 -33.26
C ASP A 145 -17.73 6.29 -32.96
N THR A 146 -17.13 5.11 -32.87
CA THR A 146 -17.87 3.85 -32.65
C THR A 146 -17.87 3.38 -31.19
N GLY A 147 -16.88 3.83 -30.40
CA GLY A 147 -16.67 3.35 -29.04
C GLY A 147 -16.25 1.88 -28.97
N GLU A 148 -15.73 1.33 -30.07
CA GLU A 148 -15.18 -0.03 -30.13
C GLU A 148 -13.71 -0.05 -29.72
N GLU A 149 -13.21 -1.25 -29.39
CA GLU A 149 -11.80 -1.47 -29.09
C GLU A 149 -10.94 -1.14 -30.32
N ILE A 150 -9.93 -0.27 -30.13
CA ILE A 150 -9.07 0.20 -31.24
C ILE A 150 -7.67 -0.41 -31.20
N TYR A 151 -7.16 -0.73 -30.01
CA TYR A 151 -5.86 -1.36 -29.82
C TYR A 151 -6.01 -2.71 -29.14
N SER A 152 -5.19 -3.67 -29.54
CA SER A 152 -5.05 -4.93 -28.80
C SER A 152 -4.19 -4.72 -27.55
N ASP A 153 -4.32 -5.63 -26.57
CA ASP A 153 -3.50 -5.61 -25.35
C ASP A 153 -2.00 -5.73 -25.63
N GLU A 154 -1.63 -6.36 -26.76
CA GLU A 154 -0.23 -6.46 -27.21
C GLU A 154 0.29 -5.14 -27.78
N ASN A 155 -0.59 -4.28 -28.29
CA ASN A 155 -0.23 -3.02 -28.96
C ASN A 155 -0.33 -1.79 -28.04
N PHE A 156 -1.09 -1.88 -26.95
CA PHE A 156 -1.24 -0.77 -26.01
C PHE A 156 -1.33 -1.20 -24.53
N ASN A 157 -0.76 -0.37 -23.66
CA ASN A 157 -0.71 -0.57 -22.21
C ASN A 157 -2.00 -0.08 -21.53
N HIS A 158 -3.06 -0.89 -21.57
CA HIS A 158 -4.39 -0.51 -21.08
C HIS A 158 -4.55 -0.48 -19.56
N LEU A 159 -3.74 -1.23 -18.81
CA LEU A 159 -3.84 -1.27 -17.34
C LEU A 159 -3.38 0.05 -16.71
N GLN A 160 -4.35 0.92 -16.44
CA GLN A 160 -4.17 2.24 -15.83
C GLN A 160 -5.25 2.46 -14.76
N ILE A 161 -4.88 2.30 -13.49
CA ILE A 161 -5.83 2.36 -12.38
C ILE A 161 -6.26 3.81 -12.11
N ASP A 162 -5.37 4.77 -12.35
CA ASP A 162 -5.62 6.20 -12.23
C ASP A 162 -6.78 6.67 -13.12
N VAL A 163 -6.93 6.10 -14.32
CA VAL A 163 -7.98 6.47 -15.29
C VAL A 163 -9.37 6.07 -14.80
N VAL A 164 -9.53 4.85 -14.28
CA VAL A 164 -10.79 4.43 -13.67
C VAL A 164 -11.09 5.26 -12.43
N SER A 165 -10.05 5.56 -11.65
CA SER A 165 -10.18 6.34 -10.41
C SER A 165 -10.62 7.78 -10.66
N ILE A 166 -10.03 8.47 -11.64
CA ILE A 166 -10.40 9.85 -11.97
C ILE A 166 -11.82 9.94 -12.55
N TYR A 167 -12.25 8.92 -13.31
CA TYR A 167 -13.65 8.81 -13.75
C TYR A 167 -14.60 8.74 -12.56
N LEU A 168 -14.35 7.87 -11.58
CA LEU A 168 -15.19 7.74 -10.38
C LEU A 168 -15.21 9.04 -9.56
N ILE A 169 -14.06 9.73 -9.45
CA ILE A 169 -13.95 11.04 -8.78
C ILE A 169 -14.88 12.07 -9.40
N PHE A 170 -14.82 12.25 -10.73
CA PHE A 170 -15.64 13.25 -11.41
C PHE A 170 -17.11 12.81 -11.55
N LEU A 171 -17.37 11.51 -11.68
CA LEU A 171 -18.73 10.96 -11.65
C LEU A 171 -19.46 11.40 -10.38
N VAL A 172 -18.83 11.24 -9.20
CA VAL A 172 -19.41 11.66 -7.93
C VAL A 172 -19.59 13.17 -7.85
N GLN A 173 -18.60 13.96 -8.30
CA GLN A 173 -18.69 15.43 -8.27
C GLN A 173 -19.81 15.95 -9.17
N MET A 174 -19.93 15.43 -10.39
CA MET A 174 -20.96 15.83 -11.35
C MET A 174 -22.36 15.41 -10.88
N ILE A 175 -22.53 14.18 -10.37
CA ILE A 175 -23.81 13.74 -9.79
C ILE A 175 -24.19 14.57 -8.57
N THR A 176 -23.23 14.86 -7.68
CA THR A 176 -23.47 15.72 -6.51
C THR A 176 -23.84 17.14 -6.91
N SER A 177 -23.35 17.63 -8.06
CA SER A 177 -23.78 18.91 -8.63
C SER A 177 -25.18 18.86 -9.24
N GLY A 178 -25.83 17.69 -9.36
CA GLY A 178 -27.19 17.55 -9.89
C GLY A 178 -27.26 17.09 -11.35
N LEU A 179 -26.14 16.79 -12.00
CA LEU A 179 -26.16 16.14 -13.31
C LEU A 179 -26.57 14.67 -13.18
N GLN A 180 -27.43 14.21 -14.09
CA GLN A 180 -27.86 12.81 -14.15
C GLN A 180 -26.99 12.06 -15.17
N ILE A 181 -26.09 11.21 -14.70
CA ILE A 181 -25.17 10.44 -15.57
C ILE A 181 -25.58 8.96 -15.63
N ILE A 182 -25.98 8.37 -14.49
CA ILE A 182 -26.40 6.97 -14.38
C ILE A 182 -27.93 6.90 -14.42
N TYR A 183 -28.48 5.99 -15.22
CA TYR A 183 -29.92 5.89 -15.51
C TYR A 183 -30.54 4.56 -15.11
N THR A 184 -29.75 3.48 -15.09
CA THR A 184 -30.28 2.11 -14.87
C THR A 184 -29.59 1.38 -13.71
N GLN A 185 -30.25 0.34 -13.19
CA GLN A 185 -29.64 -0.54 -12.18
C GLN A 185 -28.47 -1.35 -12.74
N ASP A 186 -28.49 -1.67 -14.04
CA ASP A 186 -27.41 -2.40 -14.68
C ASP A 186 -26.12 -1.56 -14.68
N GLU A 187 -26.23 -0.25 -14.95
CA GLU A 187 -25.13 0.71 -14.83
C GLU A 187 -24.66 0.89 -13.36
N VAL A 188 -25.57 0.90 -12.38
CA VAL A 188 -25.21 0.95 -10.95
C VAL A 188 -24.35 -0.26 -10.57
N ALA A 189 -24.79 -1.47 -10.95
CA ALA A 189 -24.04 -2.70 -10.69
C ALA A 189 -22.66 -2.67 -11.37
N PHE A 190 -22.58 -2.15 -12.60
CA PHE A 190 -21.30 -1.97 -13.28
C PHE A 190 -20.35 -1.02 -12.52
N VAL A 191 -20.83 0.16 -12.10
CA VAL A 191 -20.03 1.12 -11.31
C VAL A 191 -19.59 0.51 -9.96
N GLN A 192 -20.45 -0.29 -9.31
CA GLN A 192 -20.07 -1.04 -8.10
C GLN A 192 -18.94 -2.06 -8.38
N ASN A 193 -18.89 -2.65 -9.58
CA ASN A 193 -17.77 -3.51 -9.97
C ASN A 193 -16.50 -2.73 -10.35
N LEU A 194 -16.60 -1.48 -10.83
CA LEU A 194 -15.45 -0.59 -10.97
C LEU A 194 -14.81 -0.26 -9.63
N VAL A 195 -15.58 -0.21 -8.53
CA VAL A 195 -15.03 -0.11 -7.18
C VAL A 195 -14.13 -1.31 -6.86
N TYR A 196 -14.58 -2.54 -7.17
CA TYR A 196 -13.77 -3.75 -6.95
C TYR A 196 -12.53 -3.82 -7.85
N TYR A 197 -12.58 -3.17 -9.01
CA TYR A 197 -11.45 -3.02 -9.92
C TYR A 197 -10.35 -2.14 -9.29
N VAL A 198 -10.71 -1.01 -8.66
CA VAL A 198 -9.73 -0.09 -8.06
C VAL A 198 -9.39 -0.38 -6.60
N GLU A 199 -10.19 -1.17 -5.85
CA GLU A 199 -9.97 -1.39 -4.40
C GLU A 199 -8.58 -1.97 -4.06
N ARG A 200 -7.99 -2.74 -4.97
CA ARG A 200 -6.71 -3.43 -4.80
C ARG A 200 -5.53 -2.71 -5.46
N ALA A 201 -5.63 -1.41 -5.71
CA ALA A 201 -4.55 -0.61 -6.31
C ALA A 201 -3.22 -0.77 -5.54
N TYR A 202 -3.26 -0.81 -4.21
CA TYR A 202 -2.08 -1.00 -3.33
C TYR A 202 -1.22 -2.24 -3.61
N ARG A 203 -1.72 -3.20 -4.39
CA ARG A 203 -1.04 -4.45 -4.74
C ARG A 203 -1.09 -4.79 -6.22
N THR A 204 -1.54 -3.86 -7.06
CA THR A 204 -1.73 -4.10 -8.50
C THR A 204 -0.76 -3.22 -9.28
N PRO A 205 0.37 -3.77 -9.76
CA PRO A 205 1.26 -3.04 -10.65
C PRO A 205 0.52 -2.66 -11.94
N ASP A 206 0.63 -1.41 -12.35
CA ASP A 206 0.00 -0.86 -13.56
C ASP A 206 1.03 -0.09 -14.41
N PHE A 207 0.59 0.48 -15.53
CA PHE A 207 1.49 1.25 -16.42
C PHE A 207 1.60 2.73 -16.04
N GLY A 208 0.90 3.13 -14.97
CA GLY A 208 0.90 4.46 -14.41
C GLY A 208 0.33 5.53 -15.34
N MET A 209 0.40 6.78 -14.87
CA MET A 209 -0.15 7.92 -15.60
C MET A 209 0.51 8.10 -16.99
N TRP A 210 1.75 7.65 -17.16
CA TRP A 210 2.49 7.85 -18.41
C TRP A 210 2.40 6.68 -19.39
N GLU A 211 1.57 5.68 -19.12
CA GLU A 211 1.29 4.54 -20.03
C GLU A 211 2.54 3.65 -20.32
N ARG A 212 3.56 3.72 -19.46
CA ARG A 212 4.90 3.11 -19.69
C ARG A 212 5.33 2.08 -18.64
N GLY A 213 4.69 2.07 -17.46
CA GLY A 213 5.11 1.19 -16.35
C GLY A 213 6.45 1.63 -15.81
N SER A 214 7.48 0.79 -15.90
CA SER A 214 8.84 1.11 -15.45
C SER A 214 9.42 2.34 -16.16
N LYS A 215 10.39 3.01 -15.52
CA LYS A 215 11.19 4.08 -16.12
C LYS A 215 11.90 3.63 -17.41
N TYR A 216 12.18 2.34 -17.53
CA TYR A 216 12.87 1.76 -18.69
C TYR A 216 11.95 1.55 -19.88
N ASN A 217 10.63 1.69 -19.72
CA ASN A 217 9.65 1.47 -20.79
C ASN A 217 9.95 0.17 -21.56
N ASP A 218 9.93 -0.94 -20.84
CA ASP A 218 10.23 -2.29 -21.33
C ASP A 218 9.02 -3.23 -21.25
N GLY A 219 7.82 -2.66 -21.04
CA GLY A 219 6.57 -3.41 -20.87
C GLY A 219 6.34 -3.92 -19.43
N THR A 220 7.21 -3.58 -18.49
CA THR A 220 7.07 -4.01 -17.08
C THR A 220 6.18 -3.03 -16.30
N PRO A 221 5.03 -3.46 -15.74
CA PRO A 221 4.22 -2.62 -14.86
C PRO A 221 4.84 -2.50 -13.46
N GLU A 222 4.56 -1.41 -12.76
CA GLU A 222 5.05 -1.14 -11.40
C GLU A 222 3.94 -0.64 -10.48
N ILE A 223 4.17 -0.68 -9.17
CA ILE A 223 3.28 -0.03 -8.21
C ILE A 223 3.57 1.48 -8.23
N HIS A 224 2.57 2.26 -8.61
CA HIS A 224 2.64 3.72 -8.76
C HIS A 224 1.90 4.44 -7.63
N ALA A 225 2.59 5.32 -6.90
CA ALA A 225 1.99 6.11 -5.83
C ALA A 225 0.87 7.01 -6.37
N SER A 226 1.04 7.57 -7.57
CA SER A 226 -0.01 8.33 -8.27
C SER A 226 -1.30 7.53 -8.48
N SER A 227 -1.21 6.30 -9.01
CA SER A 227 -2.34 5.39 -9.22
C SER A 227 -3.04 5.02 -7.90
N ILE A 228 -2.26 4.71 -6.84
CA ILE A 228 -2.83 4.36 -5.53
C ILE A 228 -3.51 5.56 -4.88
N GLY A 229 -2.90 6.74 -4.95
CA GLY A 229 -3.48 7.97 -4.39
C GLY A 229 -4.79 8.35 -5.08
N MET A 230 -4.84 8.22 -6.41
CA MET A 230 -6.07 8.40 -7.20
C MET A 230 -7.15 7.38 -6.79
N ALA A 231 -6.80 6.09 -6.72
CA ALA A 231 -7.74 5.03 -6.31
C ALA A 231 -8.27 5.24 -4.90
N LYS A 232 -7.40 5.57 -3.93
CA LYS A 232 -7.79 5.93 -2.57
C LYS A 232 -8.81 7.05 -2.57
N SER A 233 -8.57 8.10 -3.35
CA SER A 233 -9.44 9.28 -3.42
C SER A 233 -10.79 8.96 -4.08
N ALA A 234 -10.80 8.08 -5.07
CA ALA A 234 -12.02 7.58 -5.72
C ALA A 234 -12.88 6.74 -4.76
N LEU A 235 -12.26 5.81 -4.04
CA LEU A 235 -12.91 4.99 -3.01
C LEU A 235 -13.51 5.87 -1.90
N GLU A 236 -12.79 6.90 -1.48
CA GLU A 236 -13.27 7.86 -0.48
C GLU A 236 -14.46 8.69 -0.99
N ALA A 237 -14.44 9.08 -2.27
CA ALA A 237 -15.49 9.88 -2.89
C ALA A 237 -16.80 9.10 -3.10
N ILE A 238 -16.70 7.85 -3.57
CA ILE A 238 -17.86 7.08 -4.03
C ILE A 238 -18.59 6.34 -2.91
N ASN A 239 -17.95 6.07 -1.77
CA ASN A 239 -18.58 5.36 -0.66
C ASN A 239 -19.83 6.10 -0.14
N GLY A 240 -20.97 5.42 -0.13
CA GLY A 240 -22.25 6.01 0.28
C GLY A 240 -22.83 7.00 -0.73
N CYS A 241 -22.26 7.10 -1.94
CA CYS A 241 -22.80 7.93 -3.01
C CYS A 241 -24.01 7.25 -3.64
N ASN A 242 -25.11 7.99 -3.79
CA ASN A 242 -26.26 7.55 -4.56
C ASN A 242 -26.08 7.96 -6.03
N LEU A 243 -25.95 6.98 -6.93
CA LEU A 243 -25.65 7.24 -8.35
C LEU A 243 -26.79 7.90 -9.13
N PHE A 244 -28.02 7.89 -8.60
CA PHE A 244 -29.15 8.64 -9.16
C PHE A 244 -29.30 10.04 -8.54
N GLY A 245 -28.32 10.47 -7.73
CA GLY A 245 -28.37 11.75 -7.02
C GLY A 245 -29.49 11.78 -5.98
N GLU A 246 -30.13 12.94 -5.82
CA GLU A 246 -31.20 13.16 -4.84
C GLU A 246 -32.46 12.33 -5.09
N LYS A 247 -32.66 11.83 -6.33
CA LYS A 247 -33.82 11.02 -6.71
C LYS A 247 -33.60 9.52 -6.48
N GLY A 248 -32.44 9.13 -6.00
CA GLY A 248 -32.08 7.72 -5.86
C GLY A 248 -32.65 7.04 -4.62
N ALA A 249 -32.66 5.71 -4.67
CA ALA A 249 -33.13 4.84 -3.59
C ALA A 249 -31.95 4.08 -2.95
N SER A 250 -32.24 3.23 -1.96
CA SER A 250 -31.21 2.50 -1.20
C SER A 250 -30.37 1.53 -2.05
N TRP A 251 -30.95 0.97 -3.08
CA TRP A 251 -30.30 0.02 -3.99
C TRP A 251 -29.40 0.69 -5.05
N SER A 252 -29.45 2.02 -5.20
CA SER A 252 -28.55 2.79 -6.10
C SER A 252 -27.35 3.39 -5.37
N VAL A 253 -27.08 2.95 -4.15
CA VAL A 253 -25.96 3.37 -3.30
C VAL A 253 -24.76 2.46 -3.53
N VAL A 254 -23.58 3.06 -3.66
CA VAL A 254 -22.32 2.34 -3.83
C VAL A 254 -21.62 2.15 -2.49
N TYR A 255 -21.09 0.95 -2.25
CA TYR A 255 -20.37 0.61 -1.02
C TYR A 255 -18.90 0.30 -1.30
N VAL A 256 -18.05 0.68 -0.35
CA VAL A 256 -16.61 0.46 -0.39
C VAL A 256 -16.15 -0.32 0.83
N ASP A 257 -15.24 -1.25 0.61
CA ASP A 257 -14.50 -1.92 1.69
C ASP A 257 -13.52 -0.92 2.35
N ILE A 258 -13.80 -0.58 3.59
CA ILE A 258 -13.04 0.42 4.36
C ILE A 258 -11.64 -0.07 4.70
N ASP A 259 -11.45 -1.38 4.88
CA ASP A 259 -10.14 -1.96 5.09
C ASP A 259 -9.29 -1.87 3.81
N ALA A 260 -9.90 -2.07 2.64
CA ALA A 260 -9.23 -1.87 1.35
C ALA A 260 -8.84 -0.39 1.15
N HIS A 261 -9.74 0.55 1.44
CA HIS A 261 -9.41 1.98 1.43
C HIS A 261 -8.24 2.31 2.38
N ASN A 262 -8.25 1.80 3.62
CA ASN A 262 -7.17 2.05 4.57
C ASN A 262 -5.83 1.46 4.11
N ARG A 263 -5.82 0.29 3.47
CA ARG A 263 -4.60 -0.27 2.85
C ARG A 263 -4.05 0.64 1.77
N ASN A 264 -4.88 1.11 0.83
CA ASN A 264 -4.45 2.07 -0.20
C ASN A 264 -3.87 3.34 0.42
N ARG A 265 -4.52 3.89 1.45
CA ARG A 265 -4.02 5.07 2.17
C ARG A 265 -2.65 4.83 2.81
N SER A 266 -2.52 3.79 3.63
CA SER A 266 -1.27 3.49 4.36
C SER A 266 -0.11 3.22 3.41
N ILE A 267 -0.35 2.47 2.33
CA ILE A 267 0.64 2.21 1.29
C ILE A 267 1.03 3.50 0.56
N PHE A 268 0.05 4.32 0.15
CA PHE A 268 0.31 5.60 -0.53
C PHE A 268 1.16 6.54 0.34
N GLU A 269 0.77 6.75 1.61
CA GLU A 269 1.50 7.63 2.54
C GLU A 269 2.91 7.09 2.83
N THR A 270 3.10 5.76 2.84
CA THR A 270 4.41 5.12 3.02
C THR A 270 5.33 5.28 1.80
N MET A 271 4.77 5.28 0.58
CA MET A 271 5.56 5.43 -0.64
C MET A 271 6.12 6.85 -0.80
N LEU A 272 5.38 7.87 -0.37
CA LEU A 272 5.79 9.27 -0.55
C LEU A 272 7.11 9.59 0.17
N PRO A 273 8.01 10.39 -0.44
CA PRO A 273 7.83 11.17 -1.67
C PRO A 273 8.21 10.43 -2.97
N ARG A 274 8.37 9.10 -2.93
CA ARG A 274 8.76 8.28 -4.09
C ARG A 274 7.53 7.85 -4.90
N GLU A 275 7.65 7.83 -6.22
CA GLU A 275 6.57 7.40 -7.13
C GLU A 275 6.52 5.87 -7.31
N SER A 276 7.63 5.23 -7.66
CA SER A 276 7.71 3.78 -7.87
C SER A 276 9.11 3.22 -7.61
N SER A 277 9.31 1.92 -7.84
CA SER A 277 10.63 1.26 -7.71
C SER A 277 11.71 1.89 -8.59
N SER A 278 11.36 2.19 -9.85
CA SER A 278 12.29 2.79 -10.82
C SER A 278 12.20 4.32 -10.90
N LYS A 279 11.10 4.93 -10.43
CA LYS A 279 10.90 6.39 -10.42
C LYS A 279 11.01 6.98 -9.02
N GLY A 280 12.17 7.59 -8.74
CA GLY A 280 12.43 8.25 -7.46
C GLY A 280 11.54 9.47 -7.18
N VAL A 281 11.21 10.26 -8.22
CA VAL A 281 10.32 11.44 -8.18
C VAL A 281 9.57 11.54 -9.50
N ASP A 282 8.30 11.93 -9.47
CA ASP A 282 7.45 12.05 -10.66
C ASP A 282 6.46 13.22 -10.50
N ALA A 283 6.18 13.94 -11.59
CA ALA A 283 5.27 15.08 -11.61
C ALA A 283 3.79 14.67 -11.49
N SER A 284 3.43 13.41 -11.77
CA SER A 284 2.08 12.86 -11.53
C SER A 284 1.65 12.89 -10.06
N LEU A 285 2.59 13.05 -9.13
CA LEU A 285 2.30 13.29 -7.72
C LEU A 285 1.57 14.63 -7.48
N LEU A 286 1.73 15.64 -8.34
CA LEU A 286 1.06 16.95 -8.20
C LEU A 286 -0.48 16.84 -8.29
N PRO A 287 -1.08 16.29 -9.36
CA PRO A 287 -2.53 16.09 -9.42
C PRO A 287 -3.05 15.03 -8.42
N THR A 288 -2.17 14.21 -7.87
CA THR A 288 -2.50 13.22 -6.84
C THR A 288 -2.61 13.85 -5.44
N LEU A 289 -1.68 14.75 -5.10
CA LEU A 289 -1.62 15.44 -3.82
C LEU A 289 -2.47 16.71 -3.78
N SER A 290 -2.81 17.27 -4.94
CA SER A 290 -3.67 18.44 -5.10
C SER A 290 -4.92 18.08 -5.93
N PHE A 291 -5.55 19.07 -6.57
CA PHE A 291 -6.66 18.86 -7.47
C PHE A 291 -6.26 17.93 -8.64
N PRO A 292 -7.06 16.89 -8.96
CA PRO A 292 -8.40 16.63 -8.42
C PRO A 292 -8.45 15.68 -7.21
N ALA A 293 -7.37 14.95 -6.89
CA ALA A 293 -7.46 13.81 -5.98
C ALA A 293 -7.49 14.20 -4.50
N PHE A 294 -6.58 15.07 -4.05
CA PHE A 294 -6.34 15.37 -2.63
C PHE A 294 -6.13 14.10 -1.78
N ALA A 295 -5.24 13.22 -2.25
CA ALA A 295 -5.10 11.87 -1.72
C ALA A 295 -4.59 11.80 -0.27
N SER A 296 -3.79 12.77 0.18
CA SER A 296 -3.32 12.88 1.57
C SER A 296 -3.64 14.26 2.16
N HIS A 297 -3.91 14.25 3.46
CA HIS A 297 -4.18 15.44 4.29
C HIS A 297 -3.10 15.62 5.37
N GLU A 298 -1.97 14.89 5.26
CA GLU A 298 -0.83 15.10 6.14
C GLU A 298 0.08 16.19 5.56
N ASP A 299 -0.09 17.43 6.03
CA ASP A 299 0.56 18.62 5.47
C ASP A 299 2.08 18.46 5.30
N ARG A 300 2.77 17.93 6.33
CA ARG A 300 4.22 17.72 6.28
C ARG A 300 4.64 16.79 5.15
N LEU A 301 3.89 15.71 4.92
CA LEU A 301 4.18 14.74 3.88
C LEU A 301 3.89 15.31 2.49
N VAL A 302 2.77 16.03 2.36
CA VAL A 302 2.36 16.72 1.13
C VAL A 302 3.40 17.77 0.73
N GLU A 303 3.80 18.66 1.65
CA GLU A 303 4.82 19.69 1.40
C GLU A 303 6.17 19.09 1.02
N LYS A 304 6.63 18.09 1.79
CA LYS A 304 7.90 17.40 1.49
C LYS A 304 7.89 16.80 0.09
N SER A 305 6.78 16.19 -0.32
CA SER A 305 6.65 15.54 -1.62
C SER A 305 6.61 16.56 -2.75
N LYS A 306 5.82 17.64 -2.61
CA LYS A 306 5.77 18.75 -3.57
C LYS A 306 7.11 19.44 -3.73
N LEU A 307 7.78 19.78 -2.63
CA LEU A 307 9.11 20.38 -2.66
C LEU A 307 10.13 19.48 -3.37
N ASN A 308 10.03 18.17 -3.20
CA ASN A 308 10.89 17.21 -3.90
C ASN A 308 10.64 17.21 -5.41
N VAL A 309 9.37 17.29 -5.85
CA VAL A 309 8.99 17.45 -7.26
C VAL A 309 9.50 18.78 -7.82
N VAL A 310 9.21 19.90 -7.15
CA VAL A 310 9.65 21.24 -7.58
C VAL A 310 11.16 21.32 -7.68
N LYS A 311 11.90 20.86 -6.67
CA LYS A 311 13.37 20.96 -6.65
C LYS A 311 14.05 20.14 -7.75
N ARG A 312 13.48 18.98 -8.13
CA ARG A 312 14.15 18.05 -9.06
C ARG A 312 13.60 18.07 -10.47
N LEU A 313 12.35 18.47 -10.67
CA LEU A 313 11.66 18.37 -11.95
C LEU A 313 11.23 19.72 -12.55
N LYS A 314 11.20 20.82 -11.78
CA LYS A 314 10.90 22.15 -12.35
C LYS A 314 12.05 22.57 -13.28
N GLY A 315 11.70 22.86 -14.52
CA GLY A 315 12.58 23.39 -15.56
C GLY A 315 12.28 24.85 -15.87
N LYS A 316 12.70 25.34 -17.04
CA LYS A 316 12.52 26.75 -17.44
C LYS A 316 11.14 27.02 -18.03
N LYS A 317 10.56 26.06 -18.74
CA LYS A 317 9.30 26.13 -19.49
C LYS A 317 8.24 25.12 -19.03
N GLY A 318 8.47 24.43 -17.92
CA GLY A 318 7.52 23.48 -17.35
C GLY A 318 8.19 22.53 -16.38
N PHE A 319 7.52 21.41 -16.09
CA PHE A 319 8.10 20.34 -15.28
C PHE A 319 8.45 19.14 -16.17
N LYS A 320 9.59 18.49 -15.92
CA LYS A 320 9.88 17.16 -16.46
C LYS A 320 8.90 16.16 -15.83
N ARG A 321 8.47 15.13 -16.57
CA ARG A 321 7.59 14.09 -15.99
C ARG A 321 8.33 13.30 -14.90
N PHE A 322 9.53 12.83 -15.21
CA PHE A 322 10.50 12.24 -14.28
C PHE A 322 11.91 12.34 -14.89
N SER A 323 12.97 12.11 -14.11
CA SER A 323 14.36 12.18 -14.60
C SER A 323 14.69 11.06 -15.59
N ARG A 324 15.47 11.36 -16.64
CA ARG A 324 15.83 10.46 -17.76
C ARG A 324 14.60 9.92 -18.52
N ASP A 325 13.59 10.76 -18.68
CA ASP A 325 12.43 10.47 -19.50
C ASP A 325 12.68 10.81 -20.97
N GLY A 326 12.70 9.77 -21.81
CA GLY A 326 12.91 9.93 -23.26
C GLY A 326 11.68 10.36 -24.04
N TYR A 327 10.48 10.37 -23.46
CA TYR A 327 9.28 10.58 -24.27
C TYR A 327 9.25 11.94 -24.93
N LEU A 328 9.03 11.93 -26.25
CA LEU A 328 9.07 13.08 -27.14
C LEU A 328 10.43 13.81 -27.15
N SER A 329 11.46 13.26 -26.50
CA SER A 329 12.82 13.77 -26.61
C SER A 329 13.33 13.61 -28.04
N ARG A 330 14.33 14.42 -28.41
CA ARG A 330 14.97 14.34 -29.72
C ARG A 330 15.62 12.99 -29.99
N LEU A 331 16.09 12.34 -28.93
CA LEU A 331 16.86 11.10 -28.98
C LEU A 331 15.96 9.85 -28.98
N GLU A 332 14.67 9.99 -28.63
CA GLU A 332 13.74 8.86 -28.68
C GLU A 332 13.44 8.46 -30.12
N ASP A 333 13.70 7.19 -30.41
CA ASP A 333 13.29 6.57 -31.66
C ASP A 333 11.79 6.25 -31.60
N LYS A 334 11.03 7.00 -32.38
CA LYS A 334 9.57 6.97 -32.42
C LYS A 334 9.00 5.75 -33.16
N THR A 335 9.84 4.97 -33.84
CA THR A 335 9.39 3.78 -34.59
C THR A 335 9.19 2.56 -33.69
N ARG A 336 9.77 2.60 -32.48
CA ARG A 336 9.69 1.50 -31.51
C ARG A 336 8.96 1.90 -30.25
N ARG A 337 8.29 0.91 -29.68
CA ARG A 337 7.53 1.08 -28.43
C ARG A 337 8.41 1.07 -27.18
N TYR A 338 9.47 0.27 -27.17
CA TYR A 338 10.29 0.02 -25.98
C TYR A 338 11.72 0.54 -26.12
N TYR A 339 12.30 0.94 -24.99
CA TYR A 339 13.68 1.40 -24.96
C TYR A 339 14.67 0.23 -25.02
N HIS A 340 15.85 0.48 -25.59
CA HIS A 340 16.98 -0.41 -25.47
C HIS A 340 17.62 -0.28 -24.08
N LYS A 341 18.32 -1.34 -23.65
CA LYS A 341 19.03 -1.33 -22.37
C LYS A 341 20.10 -0.24 -22.38
N GLY A 342 20.02 0.68 -21.42
CA GLY A 342 20.99 1.77 -21.22
C GLY A 342 20.65 3.08 -21.92
N GLU A 343 19.73 3.06 -22.87
CA GLU A 343 19.31 4.24 -23.64
C GLU A 343 18.78 5.38 -22.77
N ILE A 344 18.21 5.05 -21.59
CA ILE A 344 17.71 6.09 -20.67
C ILE A 344 18.80 7.09 -20.25
N LYS A 345 20.08 6.72 -20.26
CA LYS A 345 21.18 7.65 -19.96
C LYS A 345 21.29 8.72 -21.03
N ASP A 346 21.03 8.37 -22.28
CA ASP A 346 21.14 9.30 -23.41
C ASP A 346 20.09 10.42 -23.29
N PHE A 347 18.95 10.15 -22.65
CA PHE A 347 17.91 11.13 -22.39
C PHE A 347 18.22 12.11 -21.24
N GLU A 348 19.28 11.87 -20.47
CA GLU A 348 19.66 12.75 -19.35
C GLU A 348 20.02 14.15 -19.88
N GLY A 349 19.32 15.18 -19.40
CA GLY A 349 19.48 16.55 -19.86
C GLY A 349 18.60 16.93 -21.05
N TYR A 350 18.07 15.94 -21.79
CA TYR A 350 17.22 16.13 -22.97
C TYR A 350 15.72 15.87 -22.71
N GLU A 351 15.32 15.75 -21.43
CA GLU A 351 13.93 15.49 -21.07
C GLU A 351 13.01 16.67 -21.39
N CYS A 352 11.81 16.38 -21.90
CA CYS A 352 10.82 17.40 -22.22
C CYS A 352 10.17 18.00 -20.96
N GLU A 353 9.92 19.30 -20.99
CA GLU A 353 9.28 20.08 -19.93
C GLU A 353 7.81 20.37 -20.27
N TRP A 354 6.91 20.18 -19.32
CA TRP A 354 5.46 20.22 -19.53
C TRP A 354 4.82 21.42 -18.79
N PRO A 355 4.33 22.44 -19.52
CA PRO A 355 3.73 23.65 -18.93
C PRO A 355 2.44 23.39 -18.16
N MET A 356 1.72 22.30 -18.47
CA MET A 356 0.47 21.93 -17.77
C MET A 356 0.66 21.87 -16.25
N PHE A 357 1.85 21.51 -15.75
CA PHE A 357 2.12 21.47 -14.31
C PHE A 357 2.19 22.86 -13.65
N TYR A 358 2.53 23.93 -14.38
CA TYR A 358 2.34 25.29 -13.87
C TYR A 358 0.86 25.56 -13.59
N THR A 359 -0.02 25.05 -14.45
CA THR A 359 -1.46 25.18 -14.26
C THR A 359 -1.95 24.42 -13.02
N TYR A 360 -1.46 23.21 -12.78
CA TYR A 360 -1.74 22.50 -11.53
C TYR A 360 -1.23 23.26 -10.29
N MET A 361 -0.05 23.88 -10.37
CA MET A 361 0.48 24.70 -9.27
C MET A 361 -0.36 25.98 -9.04
N ILE A 362 -0.93 26.58 -10.08
CA ILE A 362 -1.88 27.69 -9.95
C ILE A 362 -3.14 27.21 -9.20
N ILE A 363 -3.74 26.10 -9.62
CA ILE A 363 -4.93 25.54 -8.95
C ILE A 363 -4.62 25.20 -7.49
N ASP A 364 -3.46 24.59 -7.23
CA ASP A 364 -2.99 24.31 -5.88
C ASP A 364 -2.86 25.57 -5.02
N GLY A 365 -2.33 26.66 -5.60
CA GLY A 365 -2.24 27.95 -4.96
C GLY A 365 -3.61 28.53 -4.61
N VAL A 366 -4.61 28.37 -5.49
CA VAL A 366 -6.00 28.78 -5.23
C VAL A 366 -6.60 28.01 -4.05
N PHE A 367 -6.47 26.68 -4.02
CA PHE A 367 -6.99 25.87 -2.91
C PHE A 367 -6.32 26.19 -1.56
N ARG A 368 -5.07 26.66 -1.59
CA ARG A 368 -4.28 27.02 -0.40
C ARG A 368 -4.33 28.49 -0.04
N ASN A 369 -5.03 29.29 -0.84
CA ASN A 369 -5.04 30.75 -0.71
C ASN A 369 -3.62 31.37 -0.70
N ASN A 370 -2.72 30.82 -1.52
CA ASN A 370 -1.34 31.29 -1.67
C ASN A 370 -1.23 32.16 -2.94
N LEU A 371 -1.40 33.47 -2.77
CA LEU A 371 -1.35 34.44 -3.87
C LEU A 371 0.03 34.53 -4.52
N GLU A 372 1.11 34.43 -3.74
CA GLU A 372 2.48 34.47 -4.26
C GLU A 372 2.75 33.32 -5.23
N GLN A 373 2.32 32.10 -4.88
CA GLN A 373 2.42 30.93 -5.76
C GLN A 373 1.59 31.10 -7.04
N ILE A 374 0.38 31.66 -6.93
CA ILE A 374 -0.48 31.91 -8.09
C ILE A 374 0.20 32.87 -9.05
N GLU A 375 0.71 33.99 -8.56
CA GLU A 375 1.38 35.01 -9.37
C GLU A 375 2.65 34.47 -10.04
N GLU A 376 3.50 33.76 -9.28
CA GLU A 376 4.73 33.13 -9.79
C GLU A 376 4.42 32.22 -10.99
N TYR A 377 3.53 31.25 -10.81
CA TYR A 377 3.25 30.27 -11.85
C TYR A 377 2.41 30.83 -13.00
N GLN A 378 1.60 31.88 -12.78
CA GLN A 378 0.98 32.63 -13.88
C GLN A 378 2.02 33.35 -14.73
N MET A 379 3.05 33.96 -14.13
CA MET A 379 4.15 34.58 -14.87
C MET A 379 4.94 33.55 -15.68
N GLU A 380 5.26 32.39 -15.10
CA GLU A 380 5.96 31.32 -15.82
C GLU A 380 5.12 30.71 -16.94
N LEU A 381 3.82 30.49 -16.69
CA LEU A 381 2.91 29.96 -17.71
C LEU A 381 2.75 30.92 -18.89
N ARG A 382 2.64 32.24 -18.65
CA ARG A 382 2.53 33.25 -19.71
C ARG A 382 3.70 33.20 -20.70
N LYS A 383 4.92 32.85 -20.25
CA LYS A 383 6.10 32.70 -21.12
C LYS A 383 6.02 31.49 -22.06
N CYS A 384 5.11 30.56 -21.77
CA CYS A 384 4.97 29.26 -22.43
C CYS A 384 3.66 29.14 -23.24
N MET A 385 2.89 30.23 -23.34
CA MET A 385 1.62 30.27 -24.04
C MET A 385 1.74 30.97 -25.39
N HIS A 386 0.86 30.58 -26.31
CA HIS A 386 0.65 31.27 -27.58
C HIS A 386 -0.84 31.45 -27.83
N SER A 387 -1.21 32.23 -28.84
CA SER A 387 -2.60 32.40 -29.26
C SER A 387 -2.91 31.52 -30.47
N ASP A 388 -4.14 30.98 -30.52
CA ASP A 388 -4.66 30.32 -31.72
C ASP A 388 -5.15 31.33 -32.77
N THR A 389 -5.71 30.81 -33.87
CA THR A 389 -6.25 31.62 -34.98
C THR A 389 -7.37 32.60 -34.59
N ASN A 390 -8.05 32.38 -33.47
CA ASN A 390 -9.10 33.25 -32.94
C ASN A 390 -8.58 34.22 -31.88
N GLY A 391 -7.27 34.19 -31.60
CA GLY A 391 -6.64 34.98 -30.55
C GLY A 391 -6.74 34.34 -29.16
N ASP A 392 -7.33 33.14 -29.05
CA ASP A 392 -7.56 32.49 -27.76
C ASP A 392 -6.25 31.89 -27.20
N PRO A 393 -6.01 31.95 -25.88
CA PRO A 393 -4.81 31.40 -25.26
C PRO A 393 -4.71 29.87 -25.37
N VAL A 394 -3.54 29.38 -25.73
CA VAL A 394 -3.22 27.95 -25.87
C VAL A 394 -2.02 27.58 -25.02
N VAL A 395 -2.16 26.49 -24.25
CA VAL A 395 -1.06 25.88 -23.50
C VAL A 395 -0.40 24.80 -24.37
N SER A 396 0.88 24.98 -24.66
CA SER A 396 1.69 24.00 -25.38
C SER A 396 1.81 22.69 -24.59
N MET A 397 1.82 21.55 -25.29
CA MET A 397 1.93 20.22 -24.66
C MET A 397 3.24 20.05 -23.89
N CYS A 398 4.38 20.29 -24.54
CA CYS A 398 5.70 20.19 -23.95
C CYS A 398 6.74 21.02 -24.73
N TYR A 399 7.90 21.28 -24.10
CA TYR A 399 9.07 21.95 -24.65
C TYR A 399 10.31 21.07 -24.53
N ALA A 400 11.14 21.04 -25.57
CA ALA A 400 12.47 20.44 -25.53
C ALA A 400 13.52 21.44 -25.00
N PRO A 401 14.56 20.98 -24.27
CA PRO A 401 15.55 21.84 -23.61
C PRO A 401 16.48 22.63 -24.56
N ASP A 402 16.76 22.14 -25.78
CA ASP A 402 17.85 22.67 -26.64
C ASP A 402 17.50 23.89 -27.50
N GLY A 403 16.45 24.65 -27.18
CA GLY A 403 16.20 25.97 -27.78
C GLY A 403 15.74 26.01 -29.25
N ASP A 404 15.90 24.95 -30.05
CA ASP A 404 15.56 24.96 -31.49
C ASP A 404 14.06 25.02 -31.80
N GLY A 405 13.18 25.00 -30.80
CA GLY A 405 11.72 25.19 -30.96
C GLY A 405 11.00 24.13 -31.83
N MET A 406 11.73 23.16 -32.39
CA MET A 406 11.27 22.36 -33.52
C MET A 406 10.47 21.11 -33.16
N TYR A 407 10.26 20.84 -31.85
CA TYR A 407 9.32 19.82 -31.39
C TYR A 407 8.20 20.42 -30.52
N THR A 408 7.68 21.57 -30.96
CA THR A 408 6.34 21.99 -30.57
C THR A 408 5.37 21.09 -31.35
N ARG A 409 4.92 19.96 -30.78
CA ARG A 409 3.99 19.07 -31.50
C ARG A 409 2.59 19.69 -31.69
N SER A 410 2.33 20.83 -31.03
CA SER A 410 1.40 21.80 -31.55
C SER A 410 2.11 22.64 -32.62
N SER A 411 1.88 22.32 -33.89
CA SER A 411 1.76 23.42 -34.85
C SER A 411 0.80 24.45 -34.26
N SER A 412 0.80 25.70 -34.71
CA SER A 412 -0.17 26.72 -34.27
C SER A 412 -1.66 26.32 -34.44
N GLN A 413 -1.95 25.08 -34.90
CA GLN A 413 -3.26 24.51 -35.18
C GLN A 413 -3.63 23.28 -34.31
N SER A 414 -2.74 22.68 -33.51
CA SER A 414 -3.05 21.47 -32.72
C SER A 414 -3.08 21.76 -31.21
N LEU A 415 -4.14 21.31 -30.53
CA LEU A 415 -4.37 21.54 -29.10
C LEU A 415 -4.18 20.24 -28.32
N PHE A 416 -3.46 20.31 -27.20
CA PHE A 416 -3.41 19.24 -26.22
C PHE A 416 -4.57 19.39 -25.23
N LEU A 417 -5.59 18.54 -25.38
CA LEU A 417 -6.89 18.78 -24.76
C LEU A 417 -6.86 18.64 -23.24
N TRP A 418 -6.06 17.73 -22.67
CA TRP A 418 -5.90 17.64 -21.22
C TRP A 418 -5.27 18.91 -20.64
N GLY A 419 -4.14 19.38 -21.20
CA GLY A 419 -3.49 20.61 -20.75
C GLY A 419 -4.40 21.83 -20.86
N GLN A 420 -5.11 21.95 -21.98
CA GLN A 420 -6.04 23.06 -22.22
C GLN A 420 -7.25 23.02 -21.26
N SER A 421 -7.76 21.83 -20.94
CA SER A 421 -8.88 21.67 -20.00
C SER A 421 -8.52 22.16 -18.60
N VAL A 422 -7.35 21.75 -18.09
CA VAL A 422 -6.88 22.18 -16.75
C VAL A 422 -6.60 23.69 -16.75
N PHE A 423 -6.12 24.23 -17.86
CA PHE A 423 -5.91 25.68 -18.03
C PHE A 423 -7.21 26.48 -17.91
N ILE A 424 -8.26 26.05 -18.62
CA ILE A 424 -9.58 26.70 -18.54
C ILE A 424 -10.10 26.69 -17.10
N ILE A 425 -9.98 25.56 -16.39
CA ILE A 425 -10.37 25.46 -14.97
C ILE A 425 -9.58 26.46 -14.11
N ALA A 426 -8.25 26.54 -14.28
CA ALA A 426 -7.42 27.47 -13.53
C ALA A 426 -7.81 28.93 -13.80
N GLN A 427 -8.09 29.28 -15.06
CA GLN A 427 -8.52 30.63 -15.43
C GLN A 427 -9.86 31.01 -14.78
N LEU A 428 -10.85 30.12 -14.83
CA LEU A 428 -12.16 30.34 -14.19
C LEU A 428 -12.03 30.56 -12.68
N LEU A 429 -11.13 29.82 -12.03
CA LEU A 429 -10.83 29.99 -10.60
C LEU A 429 -10.14 31.33 -10.31
N THR A 430 -9.08 31.67 -11.06
CA THR A 430 -8.32 32.90 -10.81
C THR A 430 -9.09 34.17 -11.19
N ALA A 431 -10.04 34.07 -12.11
CA ALA A 431 -10.96 35.15 -12.46
C ALA A 431 -12.11 35.31 -11.43
N GLY A 432 -12.22 34.42 -10.44
CA GLY A 432 -13.30 34.44 -9.45
C GLY A 432 -14.67 34.00 -9.98
N LEU A 433 -14.73 33.53 -11.22
CA LEU A 433 -15.96 33.08 -11.88
C LEU A 433 -16.45 31.74 -11.34
N LEU A 434 -15.51 30.86 -10.99
CA LEU A 434 -15.76 29.56 -10.36
C LEU A 434 -15.18 29.56 -8.95
N HIS A 435 -15.94 29.04 -7.98
CA HIS A 435 -15.43 28.87 -6.62
C HIS A 435 -14.96 27.43 -6.36
N ILE A 436 -13.97 27.24 -5.48
CA ILE A 436 -13.41 25.92 -5.15
C ILE A 436 -14.48 24.90 -4.70
N ASN A 437 -15.51 25.37 -3.98
CA ASN A 437 -16.63 24.54 -3.52
C ASN A 437 -17.54 24.03 -4.65
N GLU A 438 -17.47 24.62 -5.83
CA GLU A 438 -18.29 24.21 -6.99
C GLU A 438 -17.54 23.27 -7.91
N LEU A 439 -16.22 23.49 -8.02
CA LEU A 439 -15.30 22.56 -8.64
C LEU A 439 -15.16 21.27 -7.81
N ASP A 440 -15.26 21.38 -6.48
CA ASP A 440 -15.23 20.24 -5.56
C ASP A 440 -16.41 20.26 -4.57
N PRO A 441 -17.63 19.90 -5.01
CA PRO A 441 -18.85 19.98 -4.20
C PRO A 441 -18.87 19.03 -3.00
N ILE A 442 -18.04 17.98 -3.02
CA ILE A 442 -17.88 17.06 -1.89
C ILE A 442 -16.73 17.46 -0.95
N ARG A 443 -16.05 18.59 -1.23
CA ARG A 443 -14.97 19.20 -0.43
C ARG A 443 -13.87 18.21 -0.04
N ARG A 444 -13.38 17.40 -0.99
CA ARG A 444 -12.24 16.50 -0.80
C ARG A 444 -10.97 17.24 -0.39
N TYR A 445 -10.79 18.48 -0.83
CA TYR A 445 -9.67 19.32 -0.41
C TYR A 445 -9.59 19.54 1.11
N LEU A 446 -10.69 19.29 1.84
CA LEU A 446 -10.70 19.25 3.29
C LEU A 446 -10.48 17.83 3.82
N PRO A 447 -9.80 17.69 4.97
CA PRO A 447 -9.79 16.45 5.72
C PRO A 447 -11.22 15.98 6.01
N SER A 448 -11.44 14.67 6.05
CA SER A 448 -12.79 14.09 6.18
C SER A 448 -13.56 14.59 7.42
N TYR A 449 -12.91 15.03 8.50
CA TYR A 449 -13.60 15.58 9.69
C TYR A 449 -14.12 17.02 9.50
N ASN A 450 -13.56 17.75 8.53
CA ASN A 450 -13.97 19.11 8.17
C ASN A 450 -14.99 19.14 7.02
N ARG A 451 -15.31 17.97 6.44
CA ARG A 451 -16.29 17.89 5.36
C ARG A 451 -17.72 18.05 5.89
N PRO A 452 -18.64 18.65 5.11
CA PRO A 452 -20.04 18.75 5.50
C PRO A 452 -20.64 17.38 5.79
N ARG A 453 -21.37 17.27 6.90
CA ARG A 453 -22.11 16.03 7.22
C ARG A 453 -23.26 15.88 6.24
N LYS A 454 -23.17 14.90 5.34
CA LYS A 454 -24.34 14.45 4.57
C LYS A 454 -25.25 13.66 5.52
N GLY A 455 -26.49 14.10 5.73
CA GLY A 455 -27.47 13.49 6.65
C GLY A 455 -28.06 12.16 6.17
N GLY A 456 -27.25 11.28 5.57
CA GLY A 456 -27.67 9.98 5.06
C GLY A 456 -27.63 8.86 6.12
N ARG A 457 -28.29 7.73 5.84
CA ARG A 457 -28.29 6.53 6.68
C ARG A 457 -27.06 5.63 6.46
N TYR A 458 -26.27 5.88 5.43
CA TYR A 458 -25.10 5.07 5.04
C TYR A 458 -23.83 5.59 5.68
N SER A 459 -22.84 4.71 5.86
CA SER A 459 -21.56 5.18 6.40
C SER A 459 -20.88 6.13 5.41
N ALA A 460 -20.40 7.24 5.94
CA ALA A 460 -19.61 8.21 5.20
C ALA A 460 -18.30 8.45 5.95
N PHE A 461 -17.24 8.72 5.18
CA PHE A 461 -15.97 9.14 5.74
C PHE A 461 -16.14 10.48 6.45
N GLN A 462 -16.05 10.44 7.78
CA GLN A 462 -16.05 11.59 8.66
C GLN A 462 -14.84 11.39 9.55
N GLY A 463 -13.87 12.29 9.49
CA GLY A 463 -12.55 12.08 10.06
C GLY A 463 -12.58 11.83 11.57
N THR A 464 -11.41 11.54 12.15
CA THR A 464 -11.29 11.16 13.57
C THR A 464 -11.92 12.19 14.48
N ALA A 465 -12.92 11.76 15.27
CA ALA A 465 -13.31 12.50 16.46
C ALA A 465 -12.09 12.66 17.37
N THR A 466 -11.85 13.88 17.86
CA THR A 466 -10.72 14.20 18.77
C THR A 466 -10.77 13.42 20.08
N ASP A 467 -11.93 12.85 20.42
CA ASP A 467 -12.15 11.95 21.56
C ASP A 467 -12.75 10.60 21.10
N LEU A 468 -12.11 9.96 20.10
CA LEU A 468 -12.50 8.63 19.67
C LEU A 468 -12.32 7.63 20.83
N VAL A 469 -13.38 6.90 21.13
CA VAL A 469 -13.38 5.81 22.13
C VAL A 469 -13.83 4.55 21.44
N VAL A 470 -13.00 3.50 21.49
CA VAL A 470 -13.35 2.19 20.95
C VAL A 470 -14.31 1.49 21.90
N GLN A 471 -15.48 1.12 21.41
CA GLN A 471 -16.49 0.42 22.20
C GLN A 471 -16.23 -1.08 22.12
N ILE A 472 -16.33 -1.77 23.25
CA ILE A 472 -16.03 -3.19 23.35
C ILE A 472 -17.25 -3.91 23.93
N VAL A 473 -17.69 -4.95 23.22
CA VAL A 473 -18.75 -5.86 23.63
C VAL A 473 -18.11 -7.22 23.89
N LEU A 474 -18.30 -7.73 25.10
CA LEU A 474 -17.76 -9.03 25.52
C LEU A 474 -18.87 -10.08 25.44
N ILE A 475 -18.71 -11.06 24.57
CA ILE A 475 -19.66 -12.17 24.40
C ILE A 475 -19.03 -13.46 24.94
N ALA A 476 -19.71 -14.10 25.90
CA ALA A 476 -19.33 -15.42 26.41
C ALA A 476 -20.14 -16.50 25.69
N GLU A 477 -19.50 -17.59 25.26
CA GLU A 477 -20.17 -18.67 24.51
C GLU A 477 -21.21 -19.45 25.32
N SER A 478 -21.11 -19.45 26.65
CA SER A 478 -22.03 -20.16 27.56
C SER A 478 -22.37 -19.34 28.80
N MET A 479 -23.54 -19.63 29.40
CA MET A 479 -23.95 -19.03 30.69
C MET A 479 -22.98 -19.42 31.82
N ARG A 480 -22.40 -20.61 31.75
CA ARG A 480 -21.42 -21.09 32.73
C ARG A 480 -20.17 -20.22 32.73
N LEU A 481 -19.64 -19.93 31.53
CA LEU A 481 -18.51 -19.02 31.34
C LEU A 481 -18.85 -17.60 31.81
N GLN A 482 -20.04 -17.09 31.49
CA GLN A 482 -20.50 -15.78 31.96
C GLN A 482 -20.52 -15.68 33.49
N ALA A 483 -21.14 -16.64 34.17
CA ALA A 483 -21.22 -16.67 35.63
C ALA A 483 -19.82 -16.67 36.27
N MET A 484 -18.87 -17.35 35.63
CA MET A 484 -17.48 -17.40 36.05
C MET A 484 -16.73 -16.07 35.79
N MET A 485 -16.89 -15.46 34.62
CA MET A 485 -16.32 -14.12 34.35
C MET A 485 -16.83 -13.09 35.38
N ALA A 486 -18.09 -13.22 35.83
CA ALA A 486 -18.67 -12.36 36.84
C ALA A 486 -17.98 -12.49 38.21
N THR A 487 -17.40 -13.64 38.57
CA THR A 487 -16.63 -13.77 39.83
C THR A 487 -15.34 -12.96 39.82
N TYR A 488 -14.78 -12.68 38.63
CA TYR A 488 -13.67 -11.75 38.44
C TYR A 488 -14.13 -10.29 38.25
N GLY A 489 -15.42 -10.02 38.41
CA GLY A 489 -16.00 -8.69 38.21
C GLY A 489 -16.05 -8.24 36.75
N ILE A 490 -15.95 -9.16 35.79
CA ILE A 490 -16.03 -8.88 34.36
C ILE A 490 -17.45 -9.19 33.90
N GLN A 491 -18.14 -8.19 33.35
CA GLN A 491 -19.49 -8.35 32.83
C GLN A 491 -19.44 -8.74 31.35
N THR A 492 -20.02 -9.88 31.01
CA THR A 492 -20.17 -10.38 29.64
C THR A 492 -21.65 -10.66 29.34
N GLN A 493 -22.00 -10.79 28.06
CA GLN A 493 -23.35 -11.21 27.62
C GLN A 493 -23.27 -12.55 26.91
N THR A 494 -24.34 -13.35 26.97
CA THR A 494 -24.45 -14.54 26.11
C THR A 494 -25.12 -14.17 24.77
N PRO A 495 -24.98 -15.01 23.72
CA PRO A 495 -25.71 -14.81 22.46
C PRO A 495 -27.23 -14.68 22.64
N HIS A 496 -27.81 -15.35 23.63
CA HIS A 496 -29.23 -15.25 23.92
C HIS A 496 -29.62 -13.88 24.53
N GLU A 497 -28.79 -13.31 25.41
CA GLU A 497 -29.05 -12.00 26.04
C GLU A 497 -28.89 -10.81 25.10
N VAL A 498 -28.25 -10.97 23.95
CA VAL A 498 -28.09 -9.91 22.95
C VAL A 498 -29.23 -9.86 21.93
N GLU A 499 -30.14 -10.82 21.93
CA GLU A 499 -31.33 -10.82 21.07
C GLU A 499 -32.13 -9.51 21.24
N PRO A 500 -32.63 -8.89 20.15
CA PRO A 500 -32.73 -9.42 18.78
C PRO A 500 -31.47 -9.21 17.91
N VAL A 501 -30.35 -8.75 18.48
CA VAL A 501 -29.11 -8.57 17.71
C VAL A 501 -28.45 -9.93 17.49
N GLN A 502 -28.11 -10.25 16.24
CA GLN A 502 -27.42 -11.49 15.89
C GLN A 502 -25.91 -11.30 15.89
N ILE A 503 -25.19 -12.30 16.38
CA ILE A 503 -23.72 -12.34 16.35
C ILE A 503 -23.27 -13.20 15.18
N TRP A 504 -22.60 -12.59 14.22
CA TRP A 504 -22.16 -13.27 12.99
C TRP A 504 -20.64 -13.38 12.91
N SER A 505 -20.17 -14.41 12.21
CA SER A 505 -18.77 -14.54 11.81
C SER A 505 -18.42 -13.57 10.67
N SER A 506 -17.13 -13.37 10.46
CA SER A 506 -16.66 -12.58 9.32
C SER A 506 -17.07 -13.22 7.99
N THR A 507 -17.03 -14.56 7.89
CA THR A 507 -17.42 -15.33 6.71
C THR A 507 -18.90 -15.15 6.32
N GLN A 508 -19.81 -15.07 7.30
CA GLN A 508 -21.22 -14.79 7.00
C GLN A 508 -21.43 -13.42 6.36
N LEU A 509 -20.69 -12.41 6.85
CA LEU A 509 -20.72 -11.08 6.26
C LEU A 509 -20.13 -11.07 4.83
N ILE A 510 -19.13 -11.90 4.55
CA ILE A 510 -18.60 -12.08 3.18
C ILE A 510 -19.72 -12.54 2.24
N ASN A 511 -20.50 -13.55 2.64
CA ASN A 511 -21.59 -14.10 1.81
C ASN A 511 -22.63 -13.04 1.45
N VAL A 512 -22.96 -12.13 2.38
CA VAL A 512 -23.87 -11.00 2.09
C VAL A 512 -23.25 -10.05 1.07
N TYR A 513 -21.98 -9.65 1.27
CA TYR A 513 -21.32 -8.75 0.33
C TYR A 513 -21.10 -9.35 -1.06
N GLN A 514 -21.09 -10.68 -1.23
CA GLN A 514 -20.97 -11.29 -2.56
C GLN A 514 -22.13 -10.91 -3.48
N GLN A 515 -23.33 -10.69 -2.94
CA GLN A 515 -24.50 -10.27 -3.69
C GLN A 515 -24.43 -8.80 -4.16
N LEU A 516 -23.51 -8.01 -3.58
CA LEU A 516 -23.36 -6.62 -3.95
C LEU A 516 -22.76 -6.47 -5.36
N GLY A 517 -23.49 -5.81 -6.25
CA GLY A 517 -23.08 -5.58 -7.63
C GLY A 517 -23.24 -6.79 -8.56
N VAL A 518 -24.02 -7.80 -8.17
CA VAL A 518 -24.41 -8.90 -9.07
C VAL A 518 -25.29 -8.36 -10.20
N ASN A 519 -25.02 -8.78 -11.42
CA ASN A 519 -25.87 -8.50 -12.57
C ASN A 519 -25.70 -9.57 -13.67
N ASP A 520 -26.73 -10.40 -13.84
CA ASP A 520 -26.70 -11.50 -14.81
C ASP A 520 -26.71 -11.03 -16.26
N LYS A 521 -27.35 -9.89 -16.57
CA LYS A 521 -27.48 -9.39 -17.95
C LYS A 521 -26.13 -9.03 -18.57
N ILE A 522 -25.21 -8.53 -17.75
CA ILE A 522 -23.85 -8.13 -18.15
C ILE A 522 -22.78 -9.08 -17.60
N GLY A 523 -23.16 -10.22 -17.02
CA GLY A 523 -22.26 -11.29 -16.59
C GLY A 523 -21.38 -10.95 -15.38
N LEU A 524 -21.86 -10.13 -14.45
CA LEU A 524 -21.11 -9.72 -13.26
C LEU A 524 -21.56 -10.50 -12.02
N THR A 525 -20.62 -11.12 -11.32
CA THR A 525 -20.88 -11.98 -10.15
C THR A 525 -20.83 -11.26 -8.80
N GLY A 526 -20.71 -9.93 -8.78
CA GLY A 526 -20.61 -9.13 -7.55
C GLY A 526 -19.23 -9.18 -6.86
N ARG A 527 -19.18 -8.97 -5.54
CA ARG A 527 -17.92 -8.91 -4.79
C ARG A 527 -17.28 -10.30 -4.68
N PRO A 528 -15.97 -10.46 -4.96
CA PRO A 528 -15.29 -11.73 -4.71
C PRO A 528 -15.29 -12.07 -3.20
N PRO A 529 -15.16 -13.36 -2.81
CA PRO A 529 -15.18 -13.79 -1.42
C PRO A 529 -13.91 -13.36 -0.66
N ARG A 530 -13.82 -12.08 -0.35
CA ARG A 530 -12.66 -11.44 0.28
C ARG A 530 -12.96 -11.22 1.76
N PRO A 531 -12.01 -11.51 2.68
CA PRO A 531 -12.23 -11.32 4.11
C PRO A 531 -12.49 -9.86 4.45
N VAL A 532 -13.40 -9.64 5.39
CA VAL A 532 -13.68 -8.31 5.97
C VAL A 532 -12.69 -8.08 7.11
N GLY A 533 -11.98 -6.95 7.08
CA GLY A 533 -10.98 -6.65 8.08
C GLY A 533 -11.56 -6.09 9.37
N SER A 534 -10.68 -5.64 10.24
CA SER A 534 -11.03 -5.16 11.58
C SER A 534 -11.85 -3.88 11.55
N LEU A 535 -11.65 -3.00 10.56
CA LEU A 535 -12.49 -1.80 10.43
C LEU A 535 -13.91 -2.18 9.97
N GLY A 536 -14.04 -3.12 9.04
CA GLY A 536 -15.33 -3.62 8.60
C GLY A 536 -16.08 -4.39 9.68
N THR A 537 -15.40 -5.24 10.46
CA THR A 537 -16.02 -6.02 11.55
C THR A 537 -16.36 -5.18 12.78
N SER A 538 -15.75 -4.00 12.94
CA SER A 538 -16.06 -3.05 14.03
C SER A 538 -17.30 -2.17 13.79
N LYS A 539 -18.13 -2.52 12.82
CA LYS A 539 -19.42 -1.86 12.53
C LYS A 539 -20.58 -2.70 13.04
N VAL A 540 -21.70 -2.04 13.30
CA VAL A 540 -23.01 -2.70 13.45
C VAL A 540 -23.70 -2.65 12.09
N TYR A 541 -24.26 -3.77 11.65
CA TYR A 541 -24.92 -3.89 10.36
C TYR A 541 -26.44 -3.96 10.52
N ARG A 542 -27.16 -3.37 9.56
CA ARG A 542 -28.59 -3.55 9.36
C ARG A 542 -28.79 -4.31 8.05
N ILE A 543 -29.28 -5.54 8.15
CA ILE A 543 -29.42 -6.46 7.01
C ILE A 543 -30.83 -7.04 7.06
N CYS A 544 -31.66 -6.77 6.03
CA CYS A 544 -33.04 -7.27 5.95
C CYS A 544 -33.87 -7.03 7.24
N GLY A 545 -33.68 -5.88 7.90
CA GLY A 545 -34.35 -5.52 9.16
C GLY A 545 -33.67 -6.06 10.44
N MET A 546 -32.78 -7.05 10.31
CA MET A 546 -31.99 -7.59 11.43
C MET A 546 -30.85 -6.64 11.81
N THR A 547 -30.50 -6.62 13.09
CA THR A 547 -29.28 -5.96 13.57
C THR A 547 -28.22 -7.03 13.74
N VAL A 548 -27.06 -6.83 13.15
CA VAL A 548 -25.96 -7.81 13.15
C VAL A 548 -24.71 -7.16 13.71
N LEU A 549 -24.03 -7.85 14.62
CA LEU A 549 -22.69 -7.52 15.09
C LEU A 549 -21.74 -8.63 14.69
N CYS A 550 -20.62 -8.28 14.06
CA CYS A 550 -19.62 -9.25 13.63
C CYS A 550 -18.44 -9.30 14.61
N TYR A 551 -17.86 -10.48 14.81
CA TYR A 551 -16.59 -10.61 15.52
C TYR A 551 -15.40 -10.66 14.53
N PRO A 552 -14.22 -10.13 14.90
CA PRO A 552 -13.03 -10.14 14.06
C PRO A 552 -12.50 -11.56 13.73
N LEU A 553 -11.75 -11.66 12.63
CA LEU A 553 -11.13 -12.90 12.13
C LEU A 553 -10.24 -13.61 13.16
N ILE A 554 -9.63 -12.88 14.10
CA ILE A 554 -8.79 -13.47 15.17
C ILE A 554 -9.57 -14.41 16.12
N PHE A 555 -10.90 -14.33 16.14
CA PHE A 555 -11.78 -15.22 16.92
C PHE A 555 -12.46 -16.30 16.06
N GLU A 556 -12.17 -16.32 14.75
CA GLU A 556 -12.67 -17.34 13.84
C GLU A 556 -11.85 -18.62 13.98
N VAL A 557 -12.49 -19.77 13.80
CA VAL A 557 -11.79 -21.06 13.82
C VAL A 557 -11.07 -21.22 12.48
N SER A 558 -9.84 -20.73 12.40
CA SER A 558 -8.95 -20.91 11.23
C SER A 558 -8.29 -22.29 11.25
N ASP A 559 -7.97 -22.81 10.06
CA ASP A 559 -7.16 -24.02 9.89
C ASP A 559 -5.73 -23.82 10.42
N PHE A 560 -5.26 -22.58 10.58
CA PHE A 560 -3.93 -22.27 11.10
C PHE A 560 -3.94 -21.99 12.62
N TYR A 561 -2.98 -22.55 13.36
CA TYR A 561 -3.05 -22.72 14.83
C TYR A 561 -2.66 -21.50 15.68
N LEU A 562 -2.27 -20.36 15.08
CA LEU A 562 -1.65 -19.23 15.81
C LEU A 562 -2.47 -18.76 17.00
N TYR A 563 -3.79 -18.64 16.83
CA TYR A 563 -4.68 -18.10 17.86
C TYR A 563 -4.96 -19.06 19.02
N ARG A 564 -4.41 -20.29 18.98
CA ARG A 564 -4.41 -21.20 20.14
C ARG A 564 -3.38 -20.80 21.20
N ASP A 565 -2.41 -19.94 20.83
CA ASP A 565 -1.50 -19.32 21.78
C ASP A 565 -2.16 -18.06 22.38
N MET A 566 -2.55 -18.14 23.64
CA MET A 566 -3.24 -17.05 24.34
C MET A 566 -2.42 -15.77 24.44
N ALA A 567 -1.10 -15.87 24.65
CA ALA A 567 -0.26 -14.68 24.71
C ALA A 567 -0.24 -13.95 23.36
N LEU A 568 -0.21 -14.71 22.26
CA LEU A 568 -0.33 -14.14 20.92
C LEU A 568 -1.73 -13.55 20.69
N LEU A 569 -2.80 -14.22 21.11
CA LEU A 569 -4.17 -13.71 20.99
C LEU A 569 -4.36 -12.40 21.76
N ILE A 570 -3.86 -12.30 23.00
CA ILE A 570 -3.91 -11.09 23.84
C ILE A 570 -3.22 -9.93 23.13
N ASP A 571 -2.01 -10.15 22.60
CA ASP A 571 -1.25 -9.12 21.90
C ASP A 571 -1.93 -8.70 20.58
N ASP A 572 -2.54 -9.65 19.87
CA ASP A 572 -3.31 -9.39 18.67
C ASP A 572 -4.57 -8.57 18.98
N ILE A 573 -5.30 -8.86 20.06
CA ILE A 573 -6.44 -8.02 20.52
C ILE A 573 -5.98 -6.59 20.77
N LYS A 574 -4.87 -6.39 21.49
CA LYS A 574 -4.32 -5.05 21.74
C LYS A 574 -3.97 -4.33 20.45
N THR A 575 -3.28 -5.02 19.54
CA THR A 575 -2.88 -4.48 18.23
C THR A 575 -4.10 -4.09 17.39
N GLU A 576 -5.16 -4.91 17.42
CA GLU A 576 -6.42 -4.64 16.70
C GLU A 576 -7.16 -3.43 17.27
N LEU A 577 -7.26 -3.31 18.61
CA LEU A 577 -7.87 -2.14 19.24
C LEU A 577 -7.10 -0.85 18.92
N GLN A 578 -5.77 -0.91 18.95
CA GLN A 578 -4.91 0.21 18.55
C GLN A 578 -5.09 0.56 17.06
N PHE A 579 -5.14 -0.45 16.19
CA PHE A 579 -5.36 -0.28 14.76
C PHE A 579 -6.72 0.38 14.47
N VAL A 580 -7.80 -0.15 15.04
CA VAL A 580 -9.15 0.41 14.90
C VAL A 580 -9.16 1.86 15.41
N GLY A 581 -8.66 2.13 16.61
CA GLY A 581 -8.64 3.49 17.14
C GLY A 581 -7.78 4.47 16.32
N LYS A 582 -6.65 4.02 15.75
CA LYS A 582 -5.78 4.88 14.93
C LYS A 582 -6.37 5.18 13.56
N TYR A 583 -7.03 4.20 12.92
CA TYR A 583 -7.44 4.27 11.51
C TYR A 583 -8.95 4.43 11.29
N TRP A 584 -9.77 4.46 12.34
CA TRP A 584 -11.20 4.73 12.20
C TRP A 584 -11.47 6.13 11.62
N ARG A 585 -12.22 6.22 10.53
CA ARG A 585 -12.55 7.48 9.84
C ARG A 585 -14.01 7.54 9.39
N LEU A 586 -14.89 6.83 10.10
CA LEU A 586 -16.32 6.79 9.80
C LEU A 586 -17.12 7.53 10.86
N SER A 587 -18.33 7.96 10.47
CA SER A 587 -19.33 8.47 11.41
C SER A 587 -19.73 7.39 12.43
N GLY A 588 -19.82 7.76 13.71
CA GLY A 588 -20.11 6.84 14.81
C GLY A 588 -18.86 6.18 15.40
N ARG A 589 -19.02 5.57 16.57
CA ARG A 589 -17.92 4.92 17.29
C ARG A 589 -17.71 3.48 16.80
N PRO A 590 -16.46 3.00 16.67
CA PRO A 590 -16.20 1.60 16.37
C PRO A 590 -16.66 0.72 17.53
N THR A 591 -17.34 -0.38 17.22
CA THR A 591 -17.85 -1.36 18.19
C THR A 591 -17.23 -2.72 17.90
N VAL A 592 -16.28 -3.13 18.74
CA VAL A 592 -15.53 -4.38 18.61
C VAL A 592 -16.18 -5.47 19.45
N CYS A 593 -16.48 -6.62 18.85
CA CYS A 593 -16.97 -7.80 19.54
C CYS A 593 -15.82 -8.74 19.89
N LEU A 594 -15.58 -8.98 21.19
CA LEU A 594 -14.61 -9.97 21.66
C LEU A 594 -15.35 -11.23 22.13
N LEU A 595 -15.02 -12.37 21.51
CA LEU A 595 -15.56 -13.67 21.91
C LEU A 595 -14.68 -14.31 22.99
N ILE A 596 -15.31 -14.76 24.07
CA ILE A 596 -14.66 -15.53 25.14
C ILE A 596 -15.24 -16.94 25.11
N ARG A 597 -14.33 -17.92 25.04
CA ARG A 597 -14.64 -19.34 24.99
C ARG A 597 -14.15 -20.06 26.23
N GLU A 598 -14.74 -21.21 26.54
CA GLU A 598 -14.37 -22.04 27.69
C GLU A 598 -12.96 -22.61 27.55
N GLU A 599 -12.46 -22.82 26.33
CA GLU A 599 -11.08 -23.24 26.06
C GLU A 599 -10.05 -22.22 26.56
N HIS A 600 -10.36 -20.92 26.49
CA HIS A 600 -9.50 -19.84 26.99
C HIS A 600 -9.23 -19.97 28.50
N MET A 601 -10.17 -20.55 29.24
CA MET A 601 -10.02 -20.75 30.68
C MET A 601 -9.06 -21.87 31.07
N ARG A 602 -8.89 -22.87 30.19
CA ARG A 602 -7.99 -24.00 30.44
C ARG A 602 -6.52 -23.63 30.22
N ASP A 603 -6.29 -22.44 29.69
CA ASP A 603 -4.98 -21.90 29.38
C ASP A 603 -4.18 -21.60 30.66
N PRO A 604 -2.92 -22.08 30.79
CA PRO A 604 -2.01 -21.68 31.85
C PRO A 604 -1.83 -20.15 31.97
N GLN A 605 -1.93 -19.42 30.86
CA GLN A 605 -1.83 -17.96 30.77
C GLN A 605 -3.19 -17.25 30.89
N PHE A 606 -4.25 -17.95 31.30
CA PHE A 606 -5.57 -17.34 31.49
C PHE A 606 -5.57 -16.12 32.42
N LYS A 607 -4.64 -16.06 33.39
CA LYS A 607 -4.45 -14.88 34.24
C LYS A 607 -4.13 -13.61 33.44
N GLU A 608 -3.32 -13.74 32.39
CA GLU A 608 -2.95 -12.61 31.51
C GLU A 608 -4.16 -12.09 30.73
N MET A 609 -5.09 -12.99 30.35
CA MET A 609 -6.36 -12.61 29.72
C MET A 609 -7.27 -11.84 30.70
N ILE A 610 -7.31 -12.26 31.97
CA ILE A 610 -8.03 -11.51 33.02
C ILE A 610 -7.40 -10.13 33.23
N ASP A 611 -6.07 -10.02 33.22
CA ASP A 611 -5.36 -8.75 33.33
C ASP A 611 -5.69 -7.81 32.16
N LEU A 612 -5.78 -8.34 30.93
CA LEU A 612 -6.28 -7.60 29.76
C LEU A 612 -7.72 -7.12 29.99
N LEU A 613 -8.64 -8.01 30.36
CA LEU A 613 -10.05 -7.64 30.58
C LEU A 613 -10.23 -6.61 31.71
N ALA A 614 -9.41 -6.70 32.77
CA ALA A 614 -9.35 -5.70 33.84
C ALA A 614 -8.80 -4.36 33.33
N MET A 615 -7.80 -4.37 32.46
CA MET A 615 -7.28 -3.17 31.79
C MET A 615 -8.38 -2.49 30.97
N LEU A 616 -9.08 -3.25 30.12
CA LEU A 616 -10.20 -2.75 29.32
C LEU A 616 -11.32 -2.16 30.20
N LYS A 617 -11.59 -2.77 31.36
CA LYS A 617 -12.60 -2.27 32.32
C LYS A 617 -12.20 -0.93 32.95
N LYS A 618 -10.90 -0.65 33.12
CA LYS A 618 -10.40 0.66 33.60
C LYS A 618 -10.58 1.78 32.57
N GLY A 619 -10.92 1.45 31.32
CA GLY A 619 -11.22 2.40 30.25
C GLY A 619 -10.05 2.72 29.32
N TYR A 620 -8.92 2.03 29.47
CA TYR A 620 -7.75 2.18 28.61
C TYR A 620 -7.18 0.81 28.23
N CYS A 621 -6.65 0.69 27.02
CA CYS A 621 -5.86 -0.46 26.56
C CYS A 621 -4.53 0.08 26.07
N ASP A 622 -3.49 -0.02 26.89
CA ASP A 622 -2.24 0.72 26.72
C ASP A 622 -2.57 2.23 26.54
N ASP A 623 -2.25 2.86 25.40
CA ASP A 623 -2.56 4.27 25.11
C ASP A 623 -3.95 4.52 24.50
N MET A 624 -4.72 3.47 24.23
CA MET A 624 -6.02 3.57 23.54
C MET A 624 -7.18 3.72 24.52
N LYS A 625 -8.03 4.73 24.33
CA LYS A 625 -9.28 4.89 25.09
C LYS A 625 -10.31 3.84 24.66
N VAL A 626 -10.78 3.05 25.62
CA VAL A 626 -11.77 1.99 25.38
C VAL A 626 -12.95 2.11 26.34
N ARG A 627 -14.11 1.61 25.91
CA ARG A 627 -15.31 1.54 26.76
C ARG A 627 -15.98 0.19 26.61
N ILE A 628 -15.94 -0.62 27.66
CA ILE A 628 -16.77 -1.82 27.76
C ILE A 628 -18.21 -1.40 28.10
N GLY A 629 -19.17 -2.08 27.49
CA GLY A 629 -20.58 -1.92 27.85
C GLY A 629 -21.45 -3.03 27.26
N ARG A 630 -22.70 -3.08 27.73
CA ARG A 630 -23.71 -3.93 27.10
C ARG A 630 -24.02 -3.42 25.70
N LEU A 631 -24.21 -4.34 24.75
CA LEU A 631 -24.46 -4.03 23.36
C LEU A 631 -25.65 -3.07 23.18
N GLN A 632 -26.75 -3.31 23.88
CA GLN A 632 -27.97 -2.48 23.80
C GLN A 632 -27.72 -1.00 24.12
N ASN A 633 -26.76 -0.72 25.01
CA ASN A 633 -26.42 0.65 25.41
C ASN A 633 -25.48 1.34 24.40
N LEU A 634 -24.66 0.56 23.71
CA LEU A 634 -23.61 1.07 22.82
C LEU A 634 -24.16 1.40 21.42
N ILE A 635 -25.14 0.62 20.92
CA ILE A 635 -25.73 0.74 19.57
C ILE A 635 -26.07 2.18 19.17
N SER A 636 -26.64 2.96 20.09
CA SER A 636 -27.05 4.36 19.82
C SER A 636 -25.91 5.28 19.37
N SER A 637 -24.67 4.92 19.69
CA SER A 637 -23.45 5.68 19.39
C SER A 637 -22.49 4.95 18.45
N SER A 638 -22.80 3.70 18.10
CA SER A 638 -22.05 2.86 17.18
C SER A 638 -22.16 3.37 15.75
N CYS A 639 -21.18 3.02 14.91
CA CYS A 639 -21.30 3.16 13.47
C CYS A 639 -22.23 2.06 12.92
N ILE A 640 -23.35 2.48 12.33
CA ILE A 640 -24.34 1.58 11.73
C ILE A 640 -24.22 1.66 10.21
N GLU A 641 -24.04 0.51 9.56
CA GLU A 641 -24.07 0.38 8.11
C GLU A 641 -25.36 -0.33 7.69
N HIS A 642 -26.08 0.27 6.74
CA HIS A 642 -27.29 -0.30 6.17
C HIS A 642 -26.96 -1.04 4.87
N LEU A 643 -27.15 -2.36 4.84
CA LEU A 643 -26.97 -3.20 3.64
C LEU A 643 -28.33 -3.45 2.99
N ASP A 644 -28.93 -2.37 2.48
CA ASP A 644 -30.31 -2.35 1.95
C ASP A 644 -30.42 -2.91 0.53
N PHE A 645 -29.33 -3.43 -0.05
CA PHE A 645 -29.31 -4.02 -1.40
C PHE A 645 -29.80 -5.48 -1.43
N MET A 646 -29.96 -6.11 -0.26
CA MET A 646 -30.43 -7.50 -0.12
C MET A 646 -31.96 -7.55 -0.01
N SER A 647 -32.61 -8.49 -0.69
CA SER A 647 -33.97 -8.89 -0.35
C SER A 647 -33.96 -10.05 0.66
N THR A 648 -35.07 -10.25 1.39
CA THR A 648 -35.21 -11.36 2.35
C THR A 648 -35.06 -12.73 1.68
N SER A 649 -35.36 -12.83 0.38
CA SER A 649 -35.23 -14.02 -0.45
C SER A 649 -33.78 -14.38 -0.81
N ASP A 650 -32.86 -13.41 -0.73
CA ASP A 650 -31.44 -13.58 -1.12
C ASP A 650 -30.53 -13.90 0.07
N LEU A 651 -31.09 -13.93 1.29
CA LEU A 651 -30.35 -14.35 2.46
C LEU A 651 -29.95 -15.82 2.27
N PRO A 652 -28.66 -16.17 2.46
CA PRO A 652 -28.27 -17.56 2.65
C PRO A 652 -29.13 -18.18 3.76
N ASP A 653 -29.23 -19.51 3.85
CA ASP A 653 -29.94 -20.17 4.95
C ASP A 653 -29.19 -19.90 6.28
N VAL A 654 -29.37 -18.70 6.85
CA VAL A 654 -28.59 -18.18 7.99
C VAL A 654 -29.07 -18.81 9.30
N GLY A 655 -30.27 -19.41 9.30
CA GLY A 655 -30.99 -19.90 10.49
C GLY A 655 -30.19 -20.83 11.40
N ASP A 656 -29.31 -21.68 10.85
CA ASP A 656 -28.53 -22.66 11.61
C ASP A 656 -27.06 -22.25 11.87
N THR A 657 -26.64 -21.03 11.50
CA THR A 657 -25.21 -20.68 11.44
C THR A 657 -24.77 -19.47 12.28
N ALA A 658 -25.69 -18.71 12.88
CA ALA A 658 -25.32 -17.64 13.82
C ALA A 658 -24.60 -18.21 15.04
N PHE A 659 -23.71 -17.43 15.68
CA PHE A 659 -23.00 -17.90 16.87
C PHE A 659 -24.00 -18.16 18.01
N ALA A 660 -24.34 -19.44 18.20
CA ALA A 660 -25.36 -19.87 19.15
C ALA A 660 -24.75 -20.13 20.53
N GLN A 661 -25.58 -19.97 21.56
CA GLN A 661 -25.18 -20.28 22.92
C GLN A 661 -24.95 -21.79 23.07
N ILE A 662 -23.81 -22.19 23.66
CA ILE A 662 -23.57 -23.58 24.01
C ILE A 662 -24.45 -23.95 25.21
N HIS A 663 -25.32 -24.94 25.01
CA HIS A 663 -26.14 -25.55 26.05
C HIS A 663 -25.42 -26.78 26.60
N HIS A 664 -25.25 -26.84 27.92
CA HIS A 664 -24.74 -28.03 28.61
C HIS A 664 -25.93 -28.77 29.21
N ASP A 665 -26.10 -30.06 28.88
CA ASP A 665 -27.18 -30.92 29.38
C ASP A 665 -27.17 -31.11 30.91
N TYR A 666 -26.05 -30.77 31.55
CA TYR A 666 -25.84 -30.91 32.99
C TYR A 666 -25.54 -29.55 33.65
N ILE A 667 -26.53 -29.00 34.38
CA ILE A 667 -26.43 -27.77 35.20
C ILE A 667 -25.88 -28.11 36.60
N GLY A 668 -25.07 -29.17 36.71
CA GLY A 668 -24.28 -29.37 37.92
C GLY A 668 -23.24 -28.26 37.98
N TYR A 669 -23.21 -27.49 39.07
CA TYR A 669 -22.13 -26.56 39.41
C TYR A 669 -20.81 -27.35 39.61
N GLN A 670 -20.26 -27.97 38.57
CA GLN A 670 -18.83 -28.24 38.52
C GLN A 670 -18.18 -26.89 38.30
N SER A 671 -17.53 -26.38 39.34
CA SER A 671 -16.79 -25.15 39.26
C SER A 671 -15.79 -25.27 38.11
N LEU A 672 -15.79 -24.32 37.19
CA LEU A 672 -14.77 -24.22 36.15
C LEU A 672 -13.35 -24.10 36.74
N THR A 673 -13.23 -23.77 38.04
CA THR A 673 -11.96 -23.79 38.78
C THR A 673 -11.41 -25.20 39.04
N ASP A 674 -12.25 -26.23 38.98
CA ASP A 674 -11.87 -27.64 39.17
C ASP A 674 -11.50 -28.31 37.84
N VAL A 675 -11.54 -27.57 36.73
CA VAL A 675 -11.13 -28.07 35.42
C VAL A 675 -9.60 -28.15 35.38
N PRO A 676 -9.02 -29.33 35.08
CA PRO A 676 -7.57 -29.48 35.00
C PRO A 676 -6.97 -28.46 34.03
N ARG A 677 -6.00 -27.68 34.50
CA ARG A 677 -5.19 -26.83 33.60
C ARG A 677 -4.53 -27.71 32.55
N ALA A 678 -4.43 -27.23 31.32
CA ALA A 678 -3.70 -27.94 30.28
C ALA A 678 -2.26 -28.20 30.76
N GLN A 679 -1.88 -29.47 30.92
CA GLN A 679 -0.51 -29.84 31.28
C GLN A 679 0.40 -29.57 30.09
N SER A 680 1.58 -28.98 30.34
CA SER A 680 2.60 -28.80 29.30
C SER A 680 3.16 -30.15 28.89
N TYR A 681 2.74 -30.67 27.74
CA TYR A 681 3.27 -31.92 27.20
C TYR A 681 4.72 -31.72 26.74
N ARG A 682 5.63 -32.56 27.23
CA ARG A 682 7.04 -32.58 26.80
C ARG A 682 7.44 -34.02 26.53
N GLU A 683 8.02 -34.24 25.36
CA GLU A 683 8.61 -35.53 24.98
C GLU A 683 10.05 -35.34 24.49
N LYS A 684 10.84 -36.41 24.52
CA LYS A 684 12.19 -36.42 23.95
C LYS A 684 12.10 -36.33 22.42
N LYS A 685 13.04 -35.61 21.80
CA LYS A 685 13.16 -35.55 20.33
C LYS A 685 13.54 -36.93 19.80
N ILE A 686 12.60 -37.60 19.15
CA ILE A 686 12.81 -38.87 18.43
C ILE A 686 12.79 -38.55 16.93
N ILE A 687 13.68 -39.18 16.16
CA ILE A 687 13.78 -38.98 14.71
C ILE A 687 13.40 -40.28 14.02
N ALA A 688 12.36 -40.25 13.17
CA ALA A 688 11.89 -41.42 12.44
C ALA A 688 12.71 -41.78 11.18
N SER A 689 13.95 -41.29 11.04
CA SER A 689 14.76 -41.47 9.82
C SER A 689 14.96 -42.94 9.47
N GLU A 690 15.08 -43.81 10.47
CA GLU A 690 15.21 -45.26 10.32
C GLU A 690 13.99 -45.93 9.66
N TYR A 691 12.81 -45.31 9.72
CA TYR A 691 11.57 -45.85 9.15
C TYR A 691 11.41 -45.52 7.66
N THR A 692 12.23 -44.61 7.13
CA THR A 692 12.20 -44.22 5.71
C THR A 692 12.53 -45.39 4.77
N THR A 693 13.28 -46.39 5.25
CA THR A 693 13.68 -47.59 4.49
C THR A 693 12.90 -48.85 4.88
N ARG A 694 12.13 -48.82 5.98
CA ARG A 694 11.32 -49.98 6.45
C ARG A 694 10.04 -50.16 5.64
N SER A 695 9.43 -51.34 5.72
CA SER A 695 8.18 -51.64 4.99
C SER A 695 6.98 -50.89 5.59
N THR A 696 5.92 -50.64 4.81
CA THR A 696 4.71 -49.98 5.32
C THR A 696 4.11 -50.72 6.53
N PRO A 697 4.01 -52.06 6.57
CA PRO A 697 3.57 -52.80 7.77
C PRO A 697 4.38 -52.52 9.04
N ASP A 698 5.71 -52.42 8.96
CA ASP A 698 6.56 -52.12 10.11
C ASP A 698 6.28 -50.72 10.69
N ILE A 699 5.98 -49.77 9.80
CA ILE A 699 5.60 -48.40 10.18
C ILE A 699 4.24 -48.40 10.87
N LEU A 700 3.29 -49.21 10.39
CA LEU A 700 1.97 -49.35 11.01
C LEU A 700 2.05 -49.98 12.40
N GLU A 701 2.92 -50.97 12.58
CA GLU A 701 3.18 -51.57 13.89
C GLU A 701 3.82 -50.56 14.84
N ALA A 702 4.80 -49.79 14.38
CA ALA A 702 5.41 -48.71 15.16
C ALA A 702 4.39 -47.61 15.53
N LEU A 703 3.48 -47.26 14.62
CA LEU A 703 2.43 -46.27 14.86
C LEU A 703 1.45 -46.72 15.95
N ARG A 704 1.13 -48.02 16.03
CA ARG A 704 0.25 -48.59 17.07
C ARG A 704 0.91 -48.63 18.45
N ASN A 705 2.23 -48.83 18.49
CA ASN A 705 2.97 -49.04 19.73
C ASN A 705 3.62 -47.78 20.30
N THR A 706 3.64 -46.67 19.57
CA THR A 706 4.23 -45.41 20.04
C THR A 706 3.22 -44.53 20.76
N GLU A 707 3.63 -43.98 21.91
CA GLU A 707 2.90 -42.93 22.63
C GLU A 707 3.39 -41.53 22.25
N SER A 708 4.54 -41.40 21.56
CA SER A 708 5.11 -40.12 21.16
C SER A 708 4.31 -39.50 20.02
N ILE A 709 3.78 -38.31 20.27
CA ILE A 709 2.97 -37.56 19.31
C ILE A 709 3.82 -37.19 18.09
N PHE A 710 5.06 -36.70 18.28
CA PHE A 710 5.91 -36.33 17.15
C PHE A 710 6.29 -37.53 16.30
N LEU A 711 6.59 -38.69 16.92
CA LEU A 711 6.87 -39.90 16.18
C LEU A 711 5.64 -40.35 15.37
N GLN A 712 4.43 -40.25 15.93
CA GLN A 712 3.19 -40.51 15.17
C GLN A 712 3.06 -39.58 13.95
N CYS A 713 3.32 -38.28 14.13
CA CYS A 713 3.31 -37.30 13.04
C CYS A 713 4.32 -37.67 11.94
N GLN A 714 5.55 -38.04 12.32
CA GLN A 714 6.60 -38.42 11.37
C GLN A 714 6.26 -39.70 10.61
N LEU A 715 5.79 -40.75 11.30
CA LEU A 715 5.40 -42.01 10.67
C LEU A 715 4.23 -41.82 9.70
N LEU A 716 3.22 -41.02 10.07
CA LEU A 716 2.12 -40.65 9.18
C LEU A 716 2.60 -39.80 7.99
N GLY A 717 3.60 -38.93 8.18
CA GLY A 717 4.24 -38.21 7.08
C GLY A 717 4.91 -39.13 6.07
N ILE A 718 5.58 -40.19 6.54
CA ILE A 718 6.18 -41.21 5.66
C ILE A 718 5.08 -41.98 4.90
N ILE A 719 4.00 -42.37 5.58
CA ILE A 719 2.85 -43.04 4.94
C ILE A 719 2.19 -42.12 3.91
N LEU A 720 1.96 -40.85 4.25
CA LEU A 720 1.36 -39.86 3.35
C LEU A 720 2.17 -39.72 2.06
N HIS A 721 3.51 -39.72 2.15
CA HIS A 721 4.39 -39.66 1.00
C HIS A 721 4.37 -40.94 0.16
N ARG A 722 4.20 -42.11 0.78
CA ARG A 722 4.25 -43.42 0.09
C ARG A 722 2.91 -43.81 -0.53
N GLU A 723 1.82 -43.69 0.22
CA GLU A 723 0.51 -44.27 -0.10
C GLU A 723 -0.54 -43.19 -0.42
N GLY A 724 -0.29 -41.92 -0.09
CA GLY A 724 -1.20 -40.80 -0.32
C GLY A 724 -2.15 -40.48 0.83
N SER A 725 -2.92 -39.39 0.69
CA SER A 725 -3.79 -38.81 1.74
C SER A 725 -5.02 -39.65 2.07
N HIS A 726 -5.51 -40.42 1.10
CA HIS A 726 -6.72 -41.22 1.20
C HIS A 726 -6.46 -42.66 1.64
N TYR A 727 -5.20 -43.04 1.91
CA TYR A 727 -4.88 -44.35 2.44
C TYR A 727 -5.55 -44.55 3.80
N GLU A 728 -6.22 -45.68 4.00
CA GLU A 728 -6.99 -45.97 5.20
C GLU A 728 -6.17 -46.73 6.25
N LEU A 729 -6.23 -46.24 7.49
CA LEU A 729 -5.54 -46.76 8.66
C LEU A 729 -6.55 -47.13 9.72
N ALA A 730 -6.94 -48.40 9.80
CA ALA A 730 -7.95 -48.89 10.74
C ALA A 730 -9.32 -48.16 10.62
N GLY A 731 -9.76 -47.89 9.38
CA GLY A 731 -11.07 -47.31 9.08
C GLY A 731 -11.10 -45.78 8.95
N GLU A 732 -9.99 -45.09 9.17
CA GLU A 732 -9.86 -43.64 9.00
C GLU A 732 -8.75 -43.30 8.00
N SER A 733 -8.93 -42.26 7.20
CA SER A 733 -7.89 -41.83 6.26
C SER A 733 -6.68 -41.21 6.97
N VAL A 734 -5.49 -41.30 6.35
CA VAL A 734 -4.27 -40.61 6.81
C VAL A 734 -4.54 -39.12 7.04
N HIS A 735 -5.31 -38.48 6.16
CA HIS A 735 -5.69 -37.07 6.32
C HIS A 735 -6.45 -36.83 7.62
N THR A 736 -7.48 -37.64 7.92
CA THR A 736 -8.28 -37.50 9.16
C THR A 736 -7.41 -37.68 10.40
N LYS A 737 -6.56 -38.72 10.42
CA LYS A 737 -5.64 -38.95 11.55
C LYS A 737 -4.62 -37.82 11.75
N LEU A 738 -4.09 -37.25 10.65
CA LEU A 738 -3.20 -36.09 10.73
C LEU A 738 -3.93 -34.86 11.27
N THR A 739 -5.18 -34.65 10.86
CA THR A 739 -6.05 -33.58 11.36
C THR A 739 -6.35 -33.75 12.85
N ASP A 740 -6.66 -34.97 13.30
CA ASP A 740 -6.91 -35.25 14.73
C ASP A 740 -5.64 -35.06 15.57
N LEU A 741 -4.48 -35.51 15.08
CA LEU A 741 -3.20 -35.24 15.72
C LEU A 741 -2.87 -33.76 15.77
N TYR A 742 -3.21 -33.00 14.71
CA TYR A 742 -3.06 -31.56 14.69
C TYR A 742 -3.90 -30.88 15.79
N TYR A 743 -5.17 -31.27 15.96
CA TYR A 743 -6.04 -30.75 17.03
C TYR A 743 -5.55 -31.16 18.43
N ARG A 744 -5.16 -32.43 18.60
CA ARG A 744 -4.63 -32.98 19.85
C ARG A 744 -3.33 -32.29 20.25
N ALA A 745 -2.37 -32.17 19.34
CA ALA A 745 -1.09 -31.51 19.59
C ALA A 745 -1.26 -30.03 19.94
N GLY A 746 -2.20 -29.33 19.29
CA GLY A 746 -2.48 -27.92 19.59
C GLY A 746 -3.12 -27.75 20.97
N SER A 747 -4.03 -28.65 21.37
CA SER A 747 -4.62 -28.64 22.71
C SER A 747 -3.57 -28.88 23.80
N LEU A 748 -2.55 -29.69 23.50
CA LEU A 748 -1.41 -29.97 24.38
C LEU A 748 -0.26 -28.94 24.27
N ARG A 749 -0.37 -27.96 23.37
CA ARG A 749 0.67 -26.96 23.04
C ARG A 749 2.01 -27.55 22.63
N TYR A 750 1.97 -28.68 21.96
CA TYR A 750 3.19 -29.30 21.45
C TYR A 750 3.47 -28.77 20.04
N TRP A 751 3.99 -27.54 19.99
CA TRP A 751 4.09 -26.72 18.77
C TRP A 751 4.90 -27.36 17.65
N ARG A 752 5.91 -28.16 17.98
CA ARG A 752 6.67 -28.93 16.98
C ARG A 752 5.77 -29.87 16.19
N ALA A 753 4.95 -30.67 16.88
CA ALA A 753 4.04 -31.61 16.22
C ALA A 753 2.94 -30.88 15.44
N VAL A 754 2.43 -29.76 16.00
CA VAL A 754 1.45 -28.90 15.32
C VAL A 754 1.99 -28.35 14.00
N ARG A 755 3.21 -27.80 14.00
CA ARG A 755 3.91 -27.31 12.79
C ARG A 755 4.14 -28.42 11.78
N TYR A 756 4.55 -29.59 12.24
CA TYR A 756 4.78 -30.75 11.38
C TYR A 756 3.49 -31.19 10.68
N CYS A 757 2.40 -31.39 11.43
CA CYS A 757 1.09 -31.73 10.85
C CYS A 757 0.56 -30.64 9.93
N SER A 758 0.62 -29.37 10.35
CA SER A 758 0.17 -28.22 9.55
C SER A 758 0.91 -28.13 8.21
N SER A 759 2.20 -28.47 8.19
CA SER A 759 2.98 -28.58 6.95
C SER A 759 2.48 -29.70 6.03
N LEU A 760 2.27 -30.91 6.58
CA LEU A 760 1.78 -32.05 5.81
C LEU A 760 0.37 -31.83 5.25
N LEU A 761 -0.49 -31.15 6.01
CA LEU A 761 -1.83 -30.76 5.61
C LEU A 761 -1.85 -29.52 4.68
N ARG A 762 -0.69 -28.91 4.44
CA ARG A 762 -0.50 -27.73 3.57
C ARG A 762 -1.29 -26.48 4.00
N HIS A 763 -1.51 -26.27 5.30
CA HIS A 763 -2.26 -25.12 5.80
C HIS A 763 -1.53 -23.79 5.54
N ILE A 764 -2.27 -22.76 5.14
CA ILE A 764 -1.72 -21.41 4.93
C ILE A 764 -2.30 -20.41 5.92
N VAL A 765 -1.52 -19.39 6.26
CA VAL A 765 -2.01 -18.26 7.04
C VAL A 765 -2.93 -17.39 6.18
N ASP A 766 -4.19 -17.21 6.60
CA ASP A 766 -5.25 -16.50 5.85
C ASP A 766 -4.85 -15.09 5.37
N SER A 767 -3.99 -14.40 6.13
CA SER A 767 -3.59 -13.00 5.88
C SER A 767 -2.17 -12.80 5.35
N ILE A 768 -1.46 -13.85 4.90
CA ILE A 768 -0.04 -13.73 4.51
C ILE A 768 0.22 -12.77 3.32
N SER A 769 -0.67 -12.74 2.33
CA SER A 769 -0.52 -11.92 1.11
C SER A 769 -0.53 -10.39 1.41
N PRO A 770 -1.46 -9.85 2.22
CA PRO A 770 -1.39 -8.46 2.71
C PRO A 770 -0.07 -8.09 3.42
N PHE A 771 0.47 -8.98 4.24
CA PHE A 771 1.71 -8.72 5.00
C PHE A 771 2.95 -8.70 4.10
N ILE A 772 3.03 -9.62 3.12
CA ILE A 772 4.06 -9.56 2.08
C ILE A 772 3.97 -8.25 1.30
N THR A 773 2.76 -7.85 0.90
CA THR A 773 2.55 -6.59 0.18
C THR A 773 3.06 -5.39 1.00
N THR A 774 2.77 -5.38 2.30
CA THR A 774 3.19 -4.30 3.21
C THR A 774 4.72 -4.18 3.27
N LEU A 775 5.43 -5.31 3.30
CA LEU A 775 6.89 -5.35 3.26
C LEU A 775 7.43 -4.82 1.92
N LEU A 776 6.85 -5.25 0.79
CA LEU A 776 7.24 -4.81 -0.55
C LEU A 776 7.10 -3.30 -0.75
N VAL A 777 5.97 -2.74 -0.30
CA VAL A 777 5.69 -1.30 -0.39
C VAL A 777 6.71 -0.48 0.40
N ASN A 778 7.09 -0.95 1.59
CA ASN A 778 8.14 -0.35 2.42
C ASN A 778 9.55 -0.48 1.79
N GLY A 779 9.63 -0.89 0.52
CA GLY A 779 10.86 -1.01 -0.25
C GLY A 779 11.71 -2.21 0.17
N LYS A 780 11.11 -3.21 0.83
CA LYS A 780 11.81 -4.44 1.24
C LYS A 780 11.58 -5.54 0.22
N GLN A 781 12.56 -6.38 0.00
CA GLN A 781 12.40 -7.64 -0.74
C GLN A 781 12.38 -8.80 0.27
N ILE A 782 11.59 -9.84 0.02
CA ILE A 782 11.54 -11.03 0.89
C ILE A 782 12.03 -12.24 0.11
N THR A 783 12.75 -13.14 0.76
CA THR A 783 13.02 -14.47 0.22
C THR A 783 12.66 -15.57 1.20
N VAL A 784 12.14 -16.67 0.67
CA VAL A 784 11.83 -17.89 1.41
C VAL A 784 12.65 -19.05 0.84
N GLY A 785 13.13 -19.92 1.71
CA GLY A 785 14.07 -20.98 1.34
C GLY A 785 14.89 -21.48 2.53
N VAL A 786 15.47 -22.67 2.37
CA VAL A 786 16.38 -23.26 3.36
C VAL A 786 17.83 -22.86 3.04
N ILE A 787 18.64 -22.58 4.08
CA ILE A 787 20.04 -22.17 3.91
C ILE A 787 20.81 -23.24 3.14
N GLY A 788 21.63 -22.81 2.17
CA GLY A 788 22.37 -23.69 1.27
C GLY A 788 21.55 -24.24 0.09
N GLN A 789 20.24 -23.96 0.04
CA GLN A 789 19.35 -24.33 -1.06
C GLN A 789 18.90 -23.10 -1.86
N ARG A 790 18.18 -23.33 -2.95
CA ARG A 790 17.63 -22.25 -3.78
C ARG A 790 16.55 -21.48 -3.02
N GLU A 791 16.74 -20.17 -2.85
CA GLU A 791 15.72 -19.28 -2.33
C GLU A 791 14.77 -18.80 -3.44
N THR A 792 13.49 -18.64 -3.10
CA THR A 792 12.49 -17.98 -3.95
C THR A 792 12.31 -16.54 -3.50
N ILE A 793 12.36 -15.62 -4.46
CA ILE A 793 12.21 -14.19 -4.21
C ILE A 793 10.74 -13.80 -4.35
N PHE A 794 10.22 -13.08 -3.37
CA PHE A 794 8.97 -12.34 -3.48
C PHE A 794 9.33 -10.89 -3.78
N ASP A 795 9.19 -10.49 -5.04
CA ASP A 795 9.47 -9.15 -5.56
C ASP A 795 8.20 -8.40 -6.01
N LYS A 796 7.08 -9.12 -6.10
CA LYS A 796 5.75 -8.59 -6.40
C LYS A 796 4.69 -9.19 -5.48
N PRO A 797 3.54 -8.53 -5.29
CA PRO A 797 2.43 -9.11 -4.55
C PRO A 797 1.97 -10.44 -5.19
N MET A 798 1.82 -11.47 -4.37
CA MET A 798 1.40 -12.81 -4.79
C MET A 798 0.05 -13.17 -4.18
N THR A 799 -0.71 -14.02 -4.86
CA THR A 799 -1.94 -14.63 -4.36
C THR A 799 -1.64 -15.68 -3.28
N PRO A 800 -2.58 -15.96 -2.36
CA PRO A 800 -2.41 -17.00 -1.35
C PRO A 800 -2.00 -18.36 -1.96
N SER A 801 -2.62 -18.77 -3.07
CA SER A 801 -2.29 -20.03 -3.75
C SER A 801 -0.87 -20.06 -4.31
N GLU A 802 -0.38 -18.95 -4.87
CA GLU A 802 1.01 -18.87 -5.34
C GLU A 802 1.99 -18.96 -4.17
N ILE A 803 1.68 -18.32 -3.03
CA ILE A 803 2.51 -18.39 -1.82
C ILE A 803 2.52 -19.81 -1.25
N GLN A 804 1.34 -20.46 -1.19
CA GLN A 804 1.21 -21.85 -0.76
C GLN A 804 2.09 -22.78 -1.60
N ASN A 805 2.02 -22.64 -2.93
CA ASN A 805 2.84 -23.43 -3.85
C ASN A 805 4.33 -23.23 -3.56
N VAL A 806 4.80 -21.99 -3.40
CA VAL A 806 6.22 -21.73 -3.10
C VAL A 806 6.66 -22.33 -1.76
N MET A 807 5.87 -22.18 -0.70
CA MET A 807 6.21 -22.71 0.63
C MET A 807 6.41 -24.23 0.60
N TYR A 808 5.52 -24.94 -0.10
CA TYR A 808 5.55 -26.41 -0.15
C TYR A 808 6.37 -26.99 -1.30
N SER A 809 6.75 -26.20 -2.32
CA SER A 809 7.66 -26.64 -3.38
C SER A 809 9.13 -26.33 -3.08
N THR A 810 9.41 -25.22 -2.40
CA THR A 810 10.78 -24.72 -2.20
C THR A 810 11.31 -25.00 -0.80
N VAL A 811 10.46 -24.97 0.24
CA VAL A 811 10.90 -25.10 1.64
C VAL A 811 10.66 -26.52 2.17
N GLN A 812 9.41 -27.01 2.10
CA GLN A 812 9.02 -28.31 2.66
C GLN A 812 9.89 -29.51 2.26
N PRO A 813 10.37 -29.64 0.99
CA PRO A 813 11.18 -30.79 0.60
C PRO A 813 12.52 -30.89 1.34
N TYR A 814 13.05 -29.76 1.81
CA TYR A 814 14.31 -29.71 2.56
C TYR A 814 14.07 -29.65 4.06
N ASP A 815 13.00 -28.99 4.50
CA ASP A 815 12.61 -28.94 5.91
C ASP A 815 11.09 -28.75 6.07
N VAL A 816 10.44 -29.76 6.63
CA VAL A 816 8.97 -29.83 6.81
C VAL A 816 8.47 -28.74 7.75
N ILE A 817 9.18 -28.45 8.84
CA ILE A 817 8.74 -27.49 9.87
C ILE A 817 9.01 -26.05 9.40
N HIS A 818 10.13 -25.82 8.72
CA HIS A 818 10.46 -24.50 8.18
C HIS A 818 9.41 -23.98 7.19
N ALA A 819 8.72 -24.85 6.45
CA ALA A 819 7.62 -24.43 5.56
C ALA A 819 6.50 -23.69 6.32
N VAL A 820 6.31 -23.98 7.61
CA VAL A 820 5.32 -23.32 8.47
C VAL A 820 5.96 -22.18 9.28
N LEU A 821 7.15 -22.39 9.85
CA LEU A 821 7.86 -21.32 10.59
C LEU A 821 8.17 -20.10 9.72
N GLN A 822 8.54 -20.30 8.46
CA GLN A 822 8.77 -19.17 7.55
C GLN A 822 7.49 -18.38 7.27
N GLN A 823 6.32 -19.02 7.25
CA GLN A 823 5.03 -18.32 7.17
C GLN A 823 4.78 -17.47 8.42
N GLU A 824 5.08 -17.99 9.63
CA GLU A 824 5.00 -17.22 10.88
C GLU A 824 5.92 -16.00 10.86
N VAL A 825 7.19 -16.17 10.46
CA VAL A 825 8.16 -15.06 10.40
C VAL A 825 7.76 -14.01 9.37
N VAL A 826 7.28 -14.41 8.20
CA VAL A 826 6.77 -13.47 7.18
C VAL A 826 5.58 -12.66 7.71
N LEU A 827 4.64 -13.34 8.39
CA LEU A 827 3.50 -12.70 9.05
C LEU A 827 3.97 -11.64 10.06
N TYR A 828 4.86 -12.03 10.98
CA TYR A 828 5.34 -11.13 12.03
C TYR A 828 6.18 -9.99 11.47
N CYS A 829 7.03 -10.22 10.47
CA CYS A 829 7.76 -9.16 9.77
C CYS A 829 6.80 -8.13 9.16
N GLY A 830 5.75 -8.59 8.48
CA GLY A 830 4.76 -7.69 7.88
C GLY A 830 3.96 -6.90 8.91
N ARG A 831 3.67 -7.49 10.08
CA ARG A 831 3.03 -6.78 11.19
C ARG A 831 3.98 -5.76 11.84
N LEU A 832 5.22 -6.15 12.10
CA LEU A 832 6.23 -5.30 12.72
C LEU A 832 6.61 -4.11 11.84
N ILE A 833 6.72 -4.28 10.52
CA ILE A 833 7.05 -3.14 9.63
C ILE A 833 5.90 -2.13 9.55
N ALA A 834 4.65 -2.59 9.71
CA ALA A 834 3.47 -1.73 9.71
C ALA A 834 3.36 -0.88 10.99
N THR A 835 3.79 -1.43 12.13
CA THR A 835 3.72 -0.74 13.44
C THR A 835 4.99 0.02 13.77
N ASN A 836 6.16 -0.54 13.47
CA ASN A 836 7.46 -0.06 13.88
C ASN A 836 8.51 -0.19 12.75
N PRO A 837 8.38 0.59 11.66
CA PRO A 837 9.20 0.46 10.46
C PRO A 837 10.70 0.70 10.72
N ASP A 838 11.04 1.47 11.75
CA ASP A 838 12.42 1.79 12.13
C ASP A 838 13.27 0.55 12.49
N ILE A 839 12.63 -0.52 12.97
CA ILE A 839 13.30 -1.80 13.27
C ILE A 839 13.96 -2.40 12.00
N PHE A 840 13.38 -2.14 10.82
CA PHE A 840 13.87 -2.62 9.52
C PHE A 840 14.83 -1.65 8.83
N LYS A 841 15.26 -0.58 9.51
CA LYS A 841 16.22 0.38 8.96
C LYS A 841 17.55 -0.29 8.66
N GLY A 842 18.06 -0.07 7.45
CA GLY A 842 19.27 -0.74 6.97
C GLY A 842 19.04 -2.15 6.42
N ILE A 843 17.85 -2.74 6.57
CA ILE A 843 17.54 -4.05 5.97
C ILE A 843 16.79 -3.81 4.67
N LEU A 844 17.38 -4.16 3.52
CA LEU A 844 16.67 -4.09 2.23
C LEU A 844 16.02 -5.42 1.87
N LYS A 845 16.73 -6.53 2.09
CA LYS A 845 16.28 -7.88 1.74
C LYS A 845 16.16 -8.74 3.01
N ILE A 846 14.94 -9.20 3.29
CA ILE A 846 14.63 -10.06 4.42
C ILE A 846 14.68 -11.51 3.94
N ARG A 847 15.78 -12.19 4.24
CA ARG A 847 15.95 -13.62 3.93
C ARG A 847 15.44 -14.44 5.08
N VAL A 848 14.23 -14.99 4.97
CA VAL A 848 13.51 -15.57 6.11
C VAL A 848 14.26 -16.77 6.71
N GLY A 849 14.92 -17.60 5.88
CA GLY A 849 15.79 -18.67 6.37
C GLY A 849 16.97 -18.17 7.23
N TRP A 850 17.60 -17.05 6.85
CA TRP A 850 18.69 -16.45 7.63
C TRP A 850 18.20 -15.70 8.87
N VAL A 851 16.98 -15.18 8.86
CA VAL A 851 16.34 -14.64 10.06
C VAL A 851 16.13 -15.75 11.10
N LEU A 852 15.66 -16.93 10.68
CA LEU A 852 15.57 -18.10 11.58
C LEU A 852 16.95 -18.53 12.10
N GLU A 853 17.99 -18.46 11.28
CA GLU A 853 19.35 -18.75 11.72
C GLU A 853 19.86 -17.70 12.72
N ALA A 854 19.54 -16.42 12.55
CA ALA A 854 19.86 -15.38 13.53
C ALA A 854 19.17 -15.63 14.88
N MET A 855 17.93 -16.12 14.87
CA MET A 855 17.23 -16.54 16.09
C MET A 855 17.93 -17.71 16.78
N ARG A 856 18.40 -18.70 16.01
CA ARG A 856 19.14 -19.86 16.52
C ARG A 856 20.46 -19.41 17.16
N LEU A 857 21.23 -18.60 16.45
CA LEU A 857 22.49 -18.04 16.94
C LEU A 857 22.28 -17.23 18.22
N TYR A 858 21.25 -16.41 18.29
CA TYR A 858 20.93 -15.64 19.50
C TYR A 858 20.66 -16.53 20.72
N LEU A 859 19.89 -17.61 20.54
CA LEU A 859 19.59 -18.56 21.63
C LEU A 859 20.86 -19.30 22.10
N THR A 860 21.70 -19.74 21.16
CA THR A 860 23.02 -20.32 21.47
C THR A 860 23.89 -19.34 22.26
N MET A 861 23.95 -18.07 21.86
CA MET A 861 24.74 -17.03 22.53
C MET A 861 24.26 -16.74 23.97
N LYS A 862 22.97 -16.94 24.27
CA LYS A 862 22.41 -16.81 25.63
C LYS A 862 22.67 -18.04 26.52
N GLY A 863 23.33 -19.08 26.00
CA GLY A 863 23.62 -20.31 26.75
C GLY A 863 22.50 -21.35 26.69
N ASP A 864 21.53 -21.19 25.78
CA ASP A 864 20.45 -22.15 25.56
C ASP A 864 20.84 -23.09 24.39
N GLU A 865 21.95 -23.80 24.53
CA GLU A 865 22.53 -24.68 23.49
C GLU A 865 21.61 -25.86 23.08
N GLY A 866 20.47 -26.03 23.76
CA GLY A 866 19.40 -27.00 23.45
C GLY A 866 18.07 -26.36 23.03
N ALA A 867 18.03 -25.06 22.74
CA ALA A 867 16.79 -24.35 22.45
C ALA A 867 16.11 -24.86 21.18
N ASP A 868 14.94 -25.48 21.38
CA ASP A 868 14.15 -26.06 20.32
C ASP A 868 13.22 -25.02 19.68
N ILE A 869 13.75 -24.22 18.75
CA ILE A 869 12.98 -23.19 18.01
C ILE A 869 11.68 -23.78 17.45
N GLU A 870 11.74 -25.00 16.92
CA GLU A 870 10.60 -25.69 16.33
C GLU A 870 9.46 -25.94 17.34
N ASN A 871 9.76 -25.93 18.64
CA ASN A 871 8.78 -26.14 19.72
C ASN A 871 8.51 -24.89 20.57
N LEU A 872 9.10 -23.73 20.24
CA LEU A 872 8.72 -22.46 20.86
C LEU A 872 7.29 -22.09 20.48
N SER A 873 6.53 -21.52 21.41
CA SER A 873 5.18 -21.01 21.11
C SER A 873 5.22 -19.91 20.05
N PRO A 874 4.14 -19.72 19.26
CA PRO A 874 4.02 -18.62 18.30
C PRO A 874 4.40 -17.24 18.89
N PHE A 875 3.96 -16.94 20.11
CA PHE A 875 4.31 -15.70 20.81
C PHE A 875 5.81 -15.60 21.10
N GLN A 876 6.45 -16.68 21.56
CA GLN A 876 7.90 -16.71 21.79
C GLN A 876 8.69 -16.52 20.50
N ILE A 877 8.26 -17.10 19.37
CA ILE A 877 8.88 -16.86 18.05
C ILE A 877 8.79 -15.37 17.68
N ARG A 878 7.64 -14.75 17.90
CA ARG A 878 7.45 -13.31 17.65
C ARG A 878 8.36 -12.45 18.53
N GLN A 879 8.45 -12.74 19.83
CA GLN A 879 9.35 -12.03 20.75
C GLN A 879 10.81 -12.18 20.34
N LEU A 880 11.21 -13.39 19.97
CA LEU A 880 12.56 -13.69 19.50
C LEU A 880 12.89 -12.94 18.21
N LEU A 881 11.94 -12.86 17.26
CA LEU A 881 12.08 -12.07 16.04
C LEU A 881 12.33 -10.61 16.35
N GLN A 882 11.49 -10.00 17.21
CA GLN A 882 11.63 -8.60 17.57
C GLN A 882 12.97 -8.34 18.27
N ARG A 883 13.42 -9.26 19.12
CA ARG A 883 14.72 -9.15 19.79
C ARG A 883 15.88 -9.19 18.79
N VAL A 884 15.87 -10.14 17.86
CA VAL A 884 16.90 -10.27 16.83
C VAL A 884 16.91 -9.04 15.91
N LEU A 885 15.74 -8.58 15.45
CA LEU A 885 15.63 -7.41 14.58
C LEU A 885 16.03 -6.09 15.27
N THR A 886 16.15 -6.06 16.60
CA THR A 886 16.58 -4.87 17.37
C THR A 886 18.01 -4.99 17.90
N VAL A 887 18.80 -5.96 17.41
CA VAL A 887 20.18 -6.22 17.88
C VAL A 887 21.06 -4.95 17.92
N SER A 888 20.90 -4.04 16.96
CA SER A 888 21.63 -2.77 16.92
C SER A 888 21.39 -1.85 18.13
N GLN A 889 20.26 -2.01 18.83
CA GLN A 889 19.85 -1.16 19.95
C GLN A 889 20.42 -1.65 21.28
N TRP A 890 20.42 -2.97 21.51
CA TRP A 890 20.74 -3.55 22.82
C TRP A 890 22.05 -4.34 22.87
N ALA A 891 22.68 -4.68 21.73
CA ALA A 891 23.85 -5.56 21.75
C ALA A 891 25.06 -4.98 22.52
N ASN A 892 25.14 -3.65 22.62
CA ASN A 892 26.10 -2.95 23.49
C ASN A 892 25.83 -3.23 24.98
N GLU A 893 24.56 -3.19 25.37
CA GLU A 893 24.10 -3.34 26.75
C GLU A 893 24.25 -4.79 27.23
N ASP A 894 23.92 -5.77 26.37
CA ASP A 894 24.05 -7.21 26.70
C ASP A 894 25.50 -7.74 26.59
N HIS A 895 26.49 -6.88 26.35
CA HIS A 895 27.93 -7.23 26.31
C HIS A 895 28.31 -8.29 25.26
N PHE A 896 27.54 -8.39 24.16
CA PHE A 896 27.86 -9.31 23.07
C PHE A 896 29.18 -8.90 22.39
N SER A 897 30.00 -9.90 22.03
CA SER A 897 31.27 -9.66 21.32
C SER A 897 31.05 -9.07 19.94
N THR A 898 32.06 -8.40 19.38
CA THR A 898 31.98 -7.84 18.01
C THR A 898 31.63 -8.91 16.98
N LEU A 899 32.21 -10.11 17.12
CA LEU A 899 31.92 -11.24 16.23
C LEU A 899 30.45 -11.66 16.31
N GLN A 900 29.90 -11.84 17.51
CA GLN A 900 28.49 -12.20 17.71
C GLN A 900 27.55 -11.18 17.08
N ARG A 901 27.89 -9.89 17.18
CA ARG A 901 27.11 -8.81 16.54
C ARG A 901 27.18 -8.87 15.02
N ARG A 902 28.39 -9.05 14.46
CA ARG A 902 28.59 -9.21 13.01
C ARG A 902 27.82 -10.42 12.46
N GLN A 903 27.77 -11.52 13.21
CA GLN A 903 26.99 -12.70 12.85
C GLN A 903 25.49 -12.40 12.77
N LEU A 904 24.92 -11.79 13.83
CA LEU A 904 23.48 -11.46 13.86
C LEU A 904 23.10 -10.42 12.80
N GLU A 905 23.85 -9.32 12.68
CA GLU A 905 23.57 -8.28 11.67
C GLU A 905 23.83 -8.78 10.24
N GLY A 906 24.79 -9.69 10.06
CA GLY A 906 25.07 -10.36 8.79
C GLY A 906 23.90 -11.19 8.31
N CYS A 907 23.31 -12.01 9.18
CA CYS A 907 22.11 -12.80 8.87
C CYS A 907 20.92 -11.91 8.50
N LEU A 908 20.78 -10.76 9.16
CA LEU A 908 19.74 -9.77 8.87
C LEU A 908 19.99 -8.95 7.60
N CYS A 909 21.15 -9.10 6.97
CA CYS A 909 21.55 -8.30 5.82
C CYS A 909 21.53 -6.79 6.10
N ARG A 910 21.75 -6.35 7.35
CA ARG A 910 21.64 -4.92 7.71
C ARG A 910 22.85 -4.13 7.24
N VAL A 911 22.61 -2.95 6.66
CA VAL A 911 23.64 -2.00 6.22
C VAL A 911 23.45 -0.62 6.87
N PRO A 912 24.51 0.21 6.94
CA PRO A 912 24.41 1.58 7.42
C PRO A 912 23.49 2.49 6.57
N ASN A 913 23.14 3.66 7.12
CA ASN A 913 22.35 4.65 6.38
C ASN A 913 23.09 5.14 5.14
N SER A 914 22.35 5.34 4.04
CA SER A 914 22.90 5.78 2.75
C SER A 914 23.94 4.83 2.15
N PHE A 915 24.08 3.59 2.66
CA PHE A 915 25.05 2.62 2.17
C PHE A 915 25.01 2.44 0.66
N TYR A 916 23.82 2.23 0.07
CA TYR A 916 23.73 2.06 -1.38
C TYR A 916 24.16 3.31 -2.15
N ASN A 917 23.86 4.52 -1.65
CA ASN A 917 24.37 5.74 -2.29
C ASN A 917 25.90 5.84 -2.18
N LEU A 918 26.51 5.40 -1.06
CA LEU A 918 27.95 5.33 -0.92
C LEU A 918 28.56 4.33 -1.92
N VAL A 919 27.92 3.16 -2.12
CA VAL A 919 28.38 2.18 -3.11
C VAL A 919 28.25 2.72 -4.53
N TRP A 920 27.22 3.51 -4.84
CA TRP A 920 27.12 4.22 -6.12
C TRP A 920 28.31 5.16 -6.31
N ASP A 921 28.63 5.97 -5.30
CA ASP A 921 29.74 6.92 -5.35
C ASP A 921 31.10 6.19 -5.49
N VAL A 922 31.26 5.01 -4.87
CA VAL A 922 32.43 4.13 -5.10
C VAL A 922 32.47 3.64 -6.55
N LEU A 923 31.33 3.18 -7.08
CA LEU A 923 31.23 2.61 -8.42
C LEU A 923 31.61 3.62 -9.52
N GLU A 924 31.23 4.90 -9.35
CA GLU A 924 31.63 6.00 -10.23
C GLU A 924 33.15 6.22 -10.27
N ARG A 925 33.88 5.81 -9.23
CA ARG A 925 35.35 5.95 -9.10
C ARG A 925 36.11 4.65 -9.38
N THR A 926 35.41 3.57 -9.71
CA THR A 926 35.99 2.26 -10.02
C THR A 926 35.51 1.80 -11.41
N PRO A 927 36.14 2.23 -12.52
CA PRO A 927 35.65 1.98 -13.89
C PRO A 927 35.47 0.50 -14.24
N HIS A 928 36.25 -0.38 -13.60
CA HIS A 928 36.20 -1.84 -13.80
C HIS A 928 35.20 -2.56 -12.86
N GLY A 929 34.52 -1.82 -11.99
CA GLY A 929 33.55 -2.36 -11.03
C GLY A 929 34.14 -2.79 -9.69
N ILE A 930 33.30 -3.48 -8.92
CA ILE A 930 33.57 -4.00 -7.57
C ILE A 930 33.38 -5.51 -7.60
N THR A 931 34.32 -6.29 -7.06
CA THR A 931 34.20 -7.75 -6.99
C THR A 931 34.32 -8.28 -5.56
N VAL A 932 33.53 -9.31 -5.26
CA VAL A 932 33.59 -10.05 -4.00
C VAL A 932 33.24 -11.52 -4.23
N GLN A 933 34.07 -12.44 -3.75
CA GLN A 933 33.99 -13.89 -3.96
C GLN A 933 33.71 -14.27 -5.42
N GLY A 934 34.41 -13.63 -6.35
CA GLY A 934 34.25 -13.86 -7.80
C GLY A 934 32.98 -13.28 -8.42
N HIS A 935 32.15 -12.56 -7.65
CA HIS A 935 30.94 -11.90 -8.13
C HIS A 935 31.21 -10.42 -8.38
N ASN A 936 31.03 -9.99 -9.63
CA ASN A 936 31.36 -8.64 -10.07
C ASN A 936 30.09 -7.77 -10.19
N LEU A 937 30.11 -6.60 -9.57
CA LEU A 937 29.24 -5.47 -9.86
C LEU A 937 29.99 -4.52 -10.82
N PRO A 938 29.79 -4.65 -12.13
CA PRO A 938 30.54 -3.86 -13.09
C PRO A 938 30.07 -2.40 -13.08
N ALA A 939 30.96 -1.44 -13.27
CA ALA A 939 30.55 -0.02 -13.36
C ALA A 939 29.72 0.23 -14.62
N MET A 940 30.15 -0.34 -15.75
CA MET A 940 29.40 -0.37 -17.00
C MET A 940 28.87 -1.79 -17.26
N PRO A 941 27.58 -2.00 -17.58
CA PRO A 941 26.58 -0.99 -17.92
C PRO A 941 25.75 -0.49 -16.71
N THR A 942 26.12 -0.78 -15.47
CA THR A 942 25.30 -0.45 -14.28
C THR A 942 25.00 1.04 -14.16
N LEU A 943 26.02 1.90 -14.23
CA LEU A 943 25.86 3.36 -14.14
C LEU A 943 25.06 3.93 -15.33
N THR A 944 25.02 3.21 -16.44
CA THR A 944 24.24 3.56 -17.62
C THR A 944 22.78 3.14 -17.47
N ASN A 945 22.55 1.92 -16.99
CA ASN A 945 21.22 1.33 -16.88
C ASN A 945 20.45 1.78 -15.64
N LYS A 946 21.11 2.36 -14.64
CA LYS A 946 20.55 2.64 -13.31
C LYS A 946 20.80 4.10 -12.94
N SER A 947 20.04 4.63 -11.98
CA SER A 947 20.21 5.98 -11.43
C SER A 947 20.54 5.95 -9.94
N ARG A 948 21.22 6.99 -9.44
CA ARG A 948 21.52 7.14 -8.02
C ARG A 948 20.24 7.10 -7.18
N SER A 949 20.30 6.39 -6.05
CA SER A 949 19.19 6.24 -5.09
C SER A 949 17.95 5.47 -5.57
N GLU A 950 17.97 4.84 -6.74
CA GLU A 950 16.86 3.97 -7.16
C GLU A 950 16.93 2.59 -6.46
N LEU A 951 15.77 1.99 -6.22
CA LEU A 951 15.67 0.70 -5.51
C LEU A 951 16.32 -0.44 -6.29
N SER A 952 16.19 -0.45 -7.62
CA SER A 952 16.78 -1.47 -8.49
C SER A 952 18.31 -1.51 -8.43
N PHE A 953 18.98 -0.36 -8.26
CA PHE A 953 20.41 -0.34 -8.03
C PHE A 953 20.77 -0.94 -6.66
N SER A 954 20.02 -0.56 -5.61
CA SER A 954 20.24 -1.12 -4.26
C SER A 954 20.08 -2.65 -4.25
N LEU A 955 19.12 -3.19 -5.02
CA LEU A 955 18.94 -4.64 -5.16
C LEU A 955 20.11 -5.34 -5.87
N LEU A 956 20.76 -4.70 -6.85
CA LEU A 956 21.95 -5.25 -7.51
C LEU A 956 23.14 -5.34 -6.55
N VAL A 957 23.34 -4.30 -5.73
CA VAL A 957 24.37 -4.32 -4.66
C VAL A 957 24.10 -5.45 -3.67
N GLU A 958 22.83 -5.63 -3.28
CA GLU A 958 22.42 -6.75 -2.43
C GLU A 958 22.66 -8.12 -3.07
N GLU A 959 22.41 -8.27 -4.36
CA GLU A 959 22.63 -9.52 -5.09
C GLU A 959 24.11 -9.93 -5.10
N MET A 960 25.02 -8.95 -5.25
CA MET A 960 26.46 -9.16 -5.10
C MET A 960 26.82 -9.60 -3.66
N LEU A 961 26.36 -8.86 -2.64
CA LEU A 961 26.67 -9.17 -1.23
C LEU A 961 25.99 -10.45 -0.72
N HIS A 962 24.89 -10.89 -1.35
CA HIS A 962 24.12 -12.07 -0.97
C HIS A 962 24.91 -13.38 -1.15
N LYS A 963 25.92 -13.35 -2.02
CA LYS A 963 26.75 -14.51 -2.37
C LYS A 963 27.76 -14.86 -1.29
N ILE A 964 27.97 -13.94 -0.33
CA ILE A 964 28.79 -14.17 0.85
C ILE A 964 28.02 -15.07 1.81
N GLU A 965 28.45 -16.33 1.93
CA GLU A 965 27.81 -17.34 2.78
C GLU A 965 27.95 -17.06 4.27
N GLN A 966 29.10 -16.50 4.69
CA GLN A 966 29.39 -16.24 6.09
C GLN A 966 28.83 -14.87 6.54
N PRO A 967 27.90 -14.82 7.52
CA PRO A 967 27.28 -13.58 7.98
C PRO A 967 28.29 -12.49 8.43
N GLU A 968 29.29 -12.88 9.21
CA GLU A 968 30.32 -11.98 9.71
C GLU A 968 31.21 -11.41 8.60
N ARG A 969 31.53 -12.22 7.58
CA ARG A 969 32.30 -11.77 6.41
C ARG A 969 31.49 -10.77 5.58
N ARG A 970 30.18 -11.00 5.45
CA ARG A 970 29.27 -10.06 4.78
C ARG A 970 29.29 -8.70 5.46
N GLN A 971 29.25 -8.65 6.80
CA GLN A 971 29.34 -7.38 7.53
C GLN A 971 30.68 -6.68 7.31
N ILE A 972 31.78 -7.42 7.30
CA ILE A 972 33.11 -6.85 7.02
C ILE A 972 33.18 -6.25 5.60
N ALA A 973 32.57 -6.89 4.60
CA ALA A 973 32.50 -6.33 3.25
C ALA A 973 31.71 -5.00 3.21
N VAL A 974 30.62 -4.89 3.98
CA VAL A 974 29.83 -3.66 4.14
C VAL A 974 30.67 -2.57 4.82
N GLU A 975 31.36 -2.89 5.92
CA GLU A 975 32.28 -1.97 6.63
C GLU A 975 33.38 -1.46 5.70
N LEU A 976 34.01 -2.37 4.93
CA LEU A 976 35.07 -2.04 3.99
C LEU A 976 34.59 -1.11 2.87
N LEU A 977 33.42 -1.36 2.28
CA LEU A 977 32.84 -0.47 1.27
C LEU A 977 32.55 0.93 1.82
N CYS A 978 32.08 1.05 3.08
CA CYS A 978 31.90 2.35 3.73
C CYS A 978 33.23 3.10 3.92
N ILE A 979 34.29 2.38 4.29
CA ILE A 979 35.63 2.95 4.47
C ILE A 979 36.18 3.44 3.12
N VAL A 980 36.09 2.62 2.07
CA VAL A 980 36.51 2.99 0.72
C VAL A 980 35.72 4.21 0.21
N ALA A 981 34.40 4.22 0.38
CA ALA A 981 33.56 5.36 0.03
C ALA A 981 33.99 6.64 0.78
N THR A 982 34.30 6.53 2.07
CA THR A 982 34.76 7.66 2.88
C THR A 982 36.11 8.19 2.38
N ILE A 983 37.06 7.30 2.06
CA ILE A 983 38.37 7.68 1.50
C ILE A 983 38.19 8.40 0.16
N LEU A 984 37.40 7.84 -0.76
CA LEU A 984 37.16 8.46 -2.08
C LEU A 984 36.41 9.79 -1.97
N SER A 985 35.44 9.91 -1.06
CA SER A 985 34.68 11.16 -0.87
C SER A 985 35.54 12.31 -0.37
N ARG A 986 36.59 12.02 0.41
CA ARG A 986 37.54 13.02 0.93
C ARG A 986 38.64 13.37 -0.06
N ASN A 987 38.87 12.53 -1.06
CA ASN A 987 39.95 12.67 -2.04
C ASN A 987 39.37 12.53 -3.47
N PRO A 988 38.65 13.55 -3.96
CA PRO A 988 37.94 13.52 -5.24
C PRO A 988 38.85 13.40 -6.47
N GLU A 989 40.16 13.49 -6.32
CA GLU A 989 41.17 13.26 -7.36
C GLU A 989 41.51 11.77 -7.56
N LEU A 990 41.10 10.89 -6.62
CA LEU A 990 41.47 9.47 -6.65
C LEU A 990 40.46 8.63 -7.46
N ARG A 991 40.99 7.74 -8.30
CA ARG A 991 40.23 6.73 -9.06
C ARG A 991 41.01 5.41 -9.15
N PHE A 992 40.33 4.30 -8.95
CA PHE A 992 40.93 2.96 -9.09
C PHE A 992 41.17 2.63 -10.57
N GLN A 993 42.37 2.13 -10.91
CA GLN A 993 42.65 1.70 -12.29
C GLN A 993 42.21 0.26 -12.58
N GLN A 994 42.03 -0.56 -11.55
CA GLN A 994 41.63 -1.96 -11.67
C GLN A 994 40.29 -2.19 -10.97
N VAL A 995 39.76 -3.42 -11.07
CA VAL A 995 38.57 -3.82 -10.32
C VAL A 995 38.85 -3.69 -8.82
N LEU A 996 37.88 -3.16 -8.07
CA LEU A 996 37.97 -3.10 -6.62
C LEU A 996 37.66 -4.49 -6.06
N ASP A 997 38.71 -5.26 -5.74
CA ASP A 997 38.59 -6.58 -5.14
C ASP A 997 38.52 -6.50 -3.62
N LEU A 998 37.33 -6.75 -3.07
CA LEU A 998 37.09 -6.71 -1.63
C LEU A 998 37.77 -7.86 -0.88
N ASP A 999 37.98 -9.01 -1.52
CA ASP A 999 38.63 -10.16 -0.89
C ASP A 999 40.12 -9.90 -0.75
N LEU A 1000 40.76 -9.35 -1.79
CA LEU A 1000 42.16 -8.98 -1.74
C LEU A 1000 42.43 -7.94 -0.64
N LEU A 1001 41.60 -6.91 -0.55
CA LEU A 1001 41.72 -5.90 0.52
C LEU A 1001 41.55 -6.52 1.92
N LEU A 1002 40.68 -7.51 2.04
CA LEU A 1002 40.49 -8.23 3.30
C LEU A 1002 41.71 -9.09 3.64
N GLU A 1003 42.26 -9.82 2.67
CA GLU A 1003 43.50 -10.61 2.82
C GLU A 1003 44.69 -9.73 3.19
N ASP A 1004 44.87 -8.59 2.52
CA ASP A 1004 45.93 -7.61 2.83
C ASP A 1004 45.77 -7.05 4.25
N SER A 1005 44.54 -6.74 4.66
CA SER A 1005 44.26 -6.26 6.02
C SER A 1005 44.58 -7.33 7.08
N PHE A 1006 44.30 -8.60 6.78
CA PHE A 1006 44.62 -9.71 7.67
C PHE A 1006 46.11 -9.98 7.73
N ALA A 1007 46.82 -9.90 6.60
CA ALA A 1007 48.27 -10.03 6.56
C ALA A 1007 48.97 -8.95 7.41
N MET A 1008 48.45 -7.71 7.40
CA MET A 1008 48.93 -6.64 8.28
C MET A 1008 48.65 -6.94 9.76
N TYR A 1009 47.47 -7.45 10.09
CA TYR A 1009 47.14 -7.88 11.45
C TYR A 1009 48.07 -8.99 11.94
N CYS A 1010 48.29 -10.04 11.14
CA CYS A 1010 49.20 -11.13 11.45
C CYS A 1010 50.63 -10.63 11.68
N LYS A 1011 51.10 -9.70 10.84
CA LYS A 1011 52.42 -9.09 10.96
C LYS A 1011 52.56 -8.29 12.26
N ASP A 1012 51.56 -7.47 12.60
CA ASP A 1012 51.59 -6.64 13.81
C ASP A 1012 51.52 -7.49 15.11
N HIS A 1013 50.96 -8.70 15.04
CA HIS A 1013 50.80 -9.62 16.18
C HIS A 1013 51.75 -10.83 16.17
N ASN A 1014 52.71 -10.87 15.24
CA ASN A 1014 53.65 -11.99 15.04
C ASN A 1014 52.96 -13.36 14.87
N LEU A 1015 51.81 -13.39 14.20
CA LEU A 1015 51.06 -14.62 13.89
C LEU A 1015 51.46 -15.16 12.51
N ALA A 1016 51.48 -16.48 12.36
CA ALA A 1016 51.64 -17.10 11.04
C ALA A 1016 50.41 -16.77 10.16
N PRO A 1017 50.59 -16.42 8.88
CA PRO A 1017 49.47 -16.17 7.97
C PRO A 1017 48.69 -17.48 7.76
N THR A 1018 47.47 -17.52 8.26
CA THR A 1018 46.53 -18.63 8.05
C THR A 1018 45.48 -18.24 7.01
N LYS A 1019 44.73 -19.22 6.50
CA LYS A 1019 43.53 -18.96 5.68
C LYS A 1019 42.31 -18.55 6.52
N GLU A 1020 42.41 -18.66 7.85
CA GLU A 1020 41.30 -18.45 8.77
C GLU A 1020 41.32 -17.01 9.30
N ILE A 1021 40.52 -16.14 8.68
CA ILE A 1021 40.49 -14.68 8.94
C ILE A 1021 39.64 -14.33 10.18
N THR A 1022 38.99 -15.31 10.80
CA THR A 1022 38.12 -15.17 12.00
C THR A 1022 38.70 -14.30 13.13
N PRO A 1023 40.02 -14.33 13.44
CA PRO A 1023 40.59 -13.44 14.45
C PRO A 1023 40.39 -11.94 14.14
N LEU A 1024 40.47 -11.55 12.87
CA LEU A 1024 40.24 -10.18 12.43
C LEU A 1024 38.79 -9.74 12.67
N PHE A 1025 37.84 -10.67 12.47
CA PHE A 1025 36.40 -10.44 12.66
C PHE A 1025 36.03 -10.30 14.15
N SER A 1026 36.90 -10.73 15.05
CA SER A 1026 36.70 -10.66 16.50
C SER A 1026 37.21 -9.34 17.11
N LEU A 1027 38.01 -8.57 16.37
CA LEU A 1027 38.54 -7.28 16.83
C LEU A 1027 37.43 -6.26 17.07
N SER A 1028 37.75 -5.22 17.85
CA SER A 1028 36.87 -4.05 17.99
C SER A 1028 36.73 -3.30 16.66
N TYR A 1029 35.60 -2.61 16.46
CA TYR A 1029 35.34 -1.84 15.22
C TYR A 1029 36.47 -0.85 14.88
N SER A 1030 37.07 -0.18 15.87
CA SER A 1030 38.18 0.76 15.64
C SER A 1030 39.44 0.06 15.12
N GLN A 1031 39.77 -1.10 15.69
CA GLN A 1031 40.92 -1.90 15.26
C GLN A 1031 40.70 -2.48 13.85
N THR A 1032 39.54 -3.09 13.59
CA THR A 1032 39.22 -3.59 12.24
C THR A 1032 39.25 -2.44 11.22
N THR A 1033 38.64 -1.29 11.53
CA THR A 1033 38.64 -0.11 10.66
C THR A 1033 40.06 0.36 10.34
N GLY A 1034 40.96 0.36 11.33
CA GLY A 1034 42.36 0.73 11.13
C GLY A 1034 43.07 -0.16 10.11
N TYR A 1035 42.91 -1.49 10.21
CA TYR A 1035 43.51 -2.43 9.27
C TYR A 1035 42.89 -2.35 7.86
N LEU A 1036 41.55 -2.27 7.78
CA LEU A 1036 40.84 -2.13 6.50
C LEU A 1036 41.20 -0.82 5.80
N ALA A 1037 41.26 0.29 6.53
CA ALA A 1037 41.65 1.59 5.98
C ALA A 1037 43.11 1.59 5.49
N ARG A 1038 44.04 0.99 6.23
CA ARG A 1038 45.45 0.84 5.78
C ARG A 1038 45.54 0.03 4.50
N ALA A 1039 44.82 -1.09 4.40
CA ALA A 1039 44.77 -1.90 3.18
C ALA A 1039 44.17 -1.11 2.00
N ALA A 1040 43.04 -0.43 2.21
CA ALA A 1040 42.40 0.40 1.20
C ALA A 1040 43.31 1.54 0.72
N VAL A 1041 43.96 2.29 1.63
CA VAL A 1041 44.90 3.36 1.29
C VAL A 1041 46.11 2.82 0.54
N ASN A 1042 46.71 1.70 0.98
CA ASN A 1042 47.83 1.10 0.27
C ASN A 1042 47.44 0.65 -1.15
N SER A 1043 46.27 0.05 -1.31
CA SER A 1043 45.73 -0.33 -2.62
C SER A 1043 45.50 0.89 -3.50
N VAL A 1044 44.92 1.97 -2.95
CA VAL A 1044 44.74 3.24 -3.65
C VAL A 1044 46.09 3.83 -4.08
N LEU A 1045 47.08 3.90 -3.19
CA LEU A 1045 48.40 4.46 -3.49
C LEU A 1045 49.22 3.63 -4.48
N GLN A 1046 49.06 2.30 -4.48
CA GLN A 1046 49.79 1.39 -5.38
C GLN A 1046 49.10 1.20 -6.73
N ARG A 1047 47.78 1.43 -6.82
CA ARG A 1047 46.94 1.02 -7.95
C ARG A 1047 45.98 2.11 -8.46
N CYS A 1048 46.16 3.37 -8.05
CA CYS A 1048 45.48 4.54 -8.62
C CYS A 1048 46.46 5.44 -9.38
N ALA A 1049 45.97 6.12 -10.41
CA ALA A 1049 46.64 7.32 -10.95
C ALA A 1049 45.97 8.58 -10.39
N LEU A 1050 46.76 9.65 -10.25
CA LEU A 1050 46.26 11.00 -10.12
C LEU A 1050 45.63 11.41 -11.45
N THR A 1051 44.42 11.97 -11.44
CA THR A 1051 43.83 12.57 -12.63
C THR A 1051 44.70 13.74 -13.09
N THR A 1052 45.39 13.61 -14.22
CA THR A 1052 46.07 14.74 -14.88
C THR A 1052 45.35 15.28 -16.12
N ASP A 1053 44.24 14.67 -16.54
CA ASP A 1053 43.48 15.14 -17.71
C ASP A 1053 41.97 15.19 -17.40
N ASP A 1054 41.30 16.18 -17.99
CA ASP A 1054 39.85 16.53 -17.96
C ASP A 1054 39.34 17.61 -16.98
N PHE A 1055 40.17 18.59 -16.59
CA PHE A 1055 39.69 19.86 -16.00
C PHE A 1055 39.79 21.07 -16.96
N ALA A 1056 39.93 20.84 -18.27
CA ALA A 1056 40.13 21.93 -19.22
C ALA A 1056 38.84 22.60 -19.73
N ASP A 1057 37.66 21.97 -19.68
CA ASP A 1057 36.47 22.52 -20.38
C ASP A 1057 35.21 22.80 -19.55
N ASP A 1058 35.17 22.57 -18.22
CA ASP A 1058 33.94 22.78 -17.41
C ASP A 1058 34.12 23.72 -16.19
N VAL A 1059 35.24 24.46 -16.08
CA VAL A 1059 35.54 25.28 -14.88
C VAL A 1059 35.11 26.75 -15.01
N GLU A 1060 34.64 27.24 -16.16
CA GLU A 1060 34.33 28.67 -16.30
C GLU A 1060 32.96 29.13 -15.73
N ASP A 1061 32.00 28.26 -15.41
CA ASP A 1061 30.63 28.72 -15.03
C ASP A 1061 30.18 28.45 -13.58
N HIS A 1062 31.03 27.90 -12.70
CA HIS A 1062 30.67 27.65 -11.29
C HIS A 1062 31.37 28.54 -10.24
N CYS A 1063 32.11 29.56 -10.68
CA CYS A 1063 32.70 30.56 -9.79
C CYS A 1063 32.03 31.94 -9.90
N ARG A 1064 30.70 32.00 -10.02
CA ARG A 1064 29.89 33.18 -9.63
C ARG A 1064 28.52 32.79 -9.08
N LEU A 1065 28.45 32.73 -7.75
CA LEU A 1065 27.34 33.09 -6.85
C LEU A 1065 27.25 32.11 -5.66
N GLN A 1066 27.62 32.63 -4.50
CA GLN A 1066 27.22 32.11 -3.18
C GLN A 1066 25.72 32.32 -2.94
#